data_AF-H2CHS7-F1
#
_entry.id   AF-H2CHS7-F1
#
_cell.length_a   1.000
_cell.length_b   1.000
_cell.length_c   1.000
_cell.angle_alpha   90.00
_cell.angle_beta   90.00
_cell.angle_gamma   90.00
#
_symmetry.space_group_name_H-M   'P 1'
#
loop_
_entity.id
_entity.type
_entity.pdbx_description
1 polymer ?
#
loop_
_entity_poly.entity_id
_entity_poly.type
_entity_poly.pdbx_seq_one_letter_code
_entity_poly.pdbx_strand_id
1 'polypeptide(L)'
;MSGAFFSGILHRIANLVDLLETAARRFYRDGLTQRANAIAYSLLISIVPLLTIAMRFTNVNREELRFQLTSFFQLYGITGAEPVVNALDDILGRSNTIAGIGLLFMIYAAINIFSYLEETANHIFRVKPRPWLIRNSIFTSWLVVSPFFILITVNVLSDVQNAYSHPAIIDMRFENDRLYLLRDRHRLTIRNGKDDIEEQEILYVEKTDFNVPGRNITPDVEATEAQESSNQRWKEQLGPAQSIYVQGDRIYIVARPNFLFFSLDAGQSWDYRVFQSTYDRGASVPRIESVRVEPQRLLLLLSSPRGSRLLQIHPERMEVQHLTAFREIHRSIIFTGQEPSRYILTARGMLRESPAAFQWSEPRSVPALSETIIDLQPRPERGGWLALTGTGRVAILDKDLASTFPALHLPPSSGVSGVIRDATGRLFLWTKSGEIRASLDEGESWMGVDIFRPEASSLTVFRPEPGGFRIGTDQNALYRFRLDRIALKQPGEIPVLRTEPIESEIPSTWRPLVGHLLVNLLAFFALNIFFTFSYSLLPNAGVSLTAAWLGALLTSTISLGFTAIFRQIIPLFANTGVVYGIWVALPLGLMVLLFLVQFFLLGLEITRLLDSPRLIRRGIIVSTIRRFAHRIEHLDRTDLTEHR
;
A
#
# COMPACT_ATOMS: atom_id res chain seq x y z
N MET A 1 -11.35 42.09 -30.86
CA MET A 1 -11.22 40.63 -31.01
C MET A 1 -11.64 39.82 -29.77
N SER A 2 -11.84 40.42 -28.59
CA SER A 2 -12.27 39.70 -27.37
C SER A 2 -13.77 39.34 -27.31
N GLY A 3 -14.66 40.19 -27.85
CA GLY A 3 -16.13 40.00 -27.74
C GLY A 3 -16.71 38.80 -28.49
N ALA A 4 -16.20 38.49 -29.69
CA ALA A 4 -16.67 37.36 -30.51
C ALA A 4 -16.18 36.00 -29.97
N PHE A 5 -15.02 35.97 -29.32
CA PHE A 5 -14.50 34.78 -28.65
C PHE A 5 -15.30 34.49 -27.38
N PHE A 6 -15.59 35.52 -26.58
CA PHE A 6 -16.40 35.40 -25.37
C PHE A 6 -17.85 35.00 -25.69
N SER A 7 -18.47 35.59 -26.72
CA SER A 7 -19.82 35.21 -27.15
C SER A 7 -19.89 33.77 -27.66
N GLY A 8 -18.86 33.30 -28.38
CA GLY A 8 -18.75 31.91 -28.83
C GLY A 8 -18.63 30.91 -27.68
N ILE A 9 -17.87 31.24 -26.63
CA ILE A 9 -17.75 30.41 -25.42
C ILE A 9 -19.07 30.36 -24.65
N LEU A 10 -19.71 31.52 -24.45
CA LEU A 10 -21.03 31.61 -23.79
C LEU A 10 -22.08 30.75 -24.51
N HIS A 11 -22.12 30.77 -25.85
CA HIS A 11 -23.03 29.93 -26.62
C HIS A 11 -22.74 28.43 -26.47
N ARG A 12 -21.46 28.03 -26.38
CA ARG A 12 -21.10 26.62 -26.16
C ARG A 12 -21.47 26.15 -24.76
N ILE A 13 -21.25 26.97 -23.74
CA ILE A 13 -21.64 26.68 -22.36
C ILE A 13 -23.17 26.57 -22.26
N ALA A 14 -23.89 27.51 -22.86
CA ALA A 14 -25.36 27.50 -22.96
C ALA A 14 -25.89 26.17 -23.53
N ASN A 15 -25.36 25.75 -24.68
CA ASN A 15 -25.76 24.48 -25.31
C ASN A 15 -25.43 23.26 -24.45
N LEU A 16 -24.30 23.29 -23.72
CA LEU A 16 -23.92 22.21 -22.82
C LEU A 16 -24.89 22.11 -21.62
N VAL A 17 -25.26 23.25 -21.04
CA VAL A 17 -26.24 23.31 -19.95
C VAL A 17 -27.60 22.81 -20.40
N ASP A 18 -28.08 23.25 -21.58
CA ASP A 18 -29.36 22.78 -22.14
C ASP A 18 -29.35 21.26 -22.42
N LEU A 19 -28.23 20.72 -22.91
CA LEU A 19 -28.04 19.29 -23.11
C LEU A 19 -28.14 18.52 -21.78
N LEU A 20 -27.39 18.96 -20.76
CA LEU A 20 -27.37 18.33 -19.43
C LEU A 20 -28.74 18.41 -18.75
N GLU A 21 -29.41 19.56 -18.80
CA GLU A 21 -30.76 19.73 -18.24
C GLU A 21 -31.78 18.84 -18.94
N THR A 22 -31.71 18.74 -20.28
CA THR A 22 -32.59 17.86 -21.05
C THR A 22 -32.33 16.38 -20.73
N ALA A 23 -31.06 15.99 -20.62
CA ALA A 23 -30.66 14.64 -20.23
C ALA A 23 -31.17 14.31 -18.82
N ALA A 24 -30.94 15.19 -17.84
CA ALA A 24 -31.40 15.00 -16.46
C ALA A 24 -32.93 14.88 -16.37
N ARG A 25 -33.68 15.77 -17.04
CA ARG A 25 -35.16 15.69 -17.08
C ARG A 25 -35.65 14.37 -17.64
N ARG A 26 -35.04 13.87 -18.71
CA ARG A 26 -35.36 12.57 -19.29
C ARG A 26 -34.97 11.42 -18.39
N PHE A 27 -33.79 11.50 -17.76
CA PHE A 27 -33.30 10.49 -16.84
C PHE A 27 -34.29 10.21 -15.70
N TYR A 28 -34.83 11.27 -15.09
CA TYR A 28 -35.86 11.13 -14.06
C TYR A 28 -37.21 10.66 -14.62
N ARG A 29 -37.64 11.22 -15.75
CA ARG A 29 -38.92 10.89 -16.37
C ARG A 29 -38.99 9.43 -16.84
N ASP A 30 -37.90 8.90 -17.37
CA ASP A 30 -37.81 7.54 -17.92
C ASP A 30 -37.47 6.50 -16.84
N GLY A 31 -37.46 6.90 -15.55
CA GLY A 31 -37.26 6.01 -14.41
C GLY A 31 -35.86 5.38 -14.35
N LEU A 32 -34.85 6.07 -14.90
CA LEU A 32 -33.49 5.52 -14.98
C LEU A 32 -32.84 5.41 -13.60
N THR A 33 -33.29 6.19 -12.60
CA THR A 33 -32.84 6.06 -11.20
C THR A 33 -33.21 4.70 -10.62
N GLN A 34 -34.44 4.24 -10.83
CA GLN A 34 -34.91 2.94 -10.34
C GLN A 34 -34.16 1.79 -11.04
N ARG A 35 -33.94 1.92 -12.36
CA ARG A 35 -33.14 0.95 -13.13
C ARG A 35 -31.68 0.92 -12.68
N ALA A 36 -31.06 2.07 -12.42
CA ALA A 36 -29.71 2.17 -11.89
C ALA A 36 -29.57 1.44 -10.55
N ASN A 37 -30.54 1.64 -9.64
CA ASN A 37 -30.53 0.97 -8.34
C ASN A 37 -30.66 -0.56 -8.48
N ALA A 38 -31.51 -1.04 -9.39
CA ALA A 38 -31.63 -2.47 -9.65
C ALA A 38 -30.31 -3.08 -10.17
N ILE A 39 -29.62 -2.39 -11.09
CA ILE A 39 -28.30 -2.79 -11.60
C ILE A 39 -27.26 -2.80 -10.47
N ALA A 40 -27.23 -1.75 -9.64
CA ALA A 40 -26.29 -1.64 -8.53
C ALA A 40 -26.49 -2.73 -7.47
N TYR A 41 -27.74 -3.03 -7.08
CA TYR A 41 -28.04 -4.13 -6.15
C TYR A 41 -27.68 -5.49 -6.73
N SER A 42 -27.89 -5.69 -8.04
CA SER A 42 -27.47 -6.90 -8.73
C SER A 42 -25.94 -7.07 -8.70
N LEU A 43 -25.19 -5.98 -8.92
CA LEU A 43 -23.72 -5.96 -8.82
C LEU A 43 -23.26 -6.27 -7.39
N LEU A 44 -23.91 -5.72 -6.38
CA LEU A 44 -23.61 -5.95 -4.96
C LEU A 44 -23.76 -7.43 -4.60
N ILE A 45 -24.89 -8.06 -4.95
CA ILE A 45 -25.13 -9.48 -4.68
C ILE A 45 -24.12 -10.38 -5.41
N SER A 46 -23.60 -9.91 -6.55
CA SER A 46 -22.64 -10.65 -7.37
C SER A 46 -21.20 -10.62 -6.86
N ILE A 47 -20.87 -9.77 -5.88
CA ILE A 47 -19.49 -9.62 -5.39
C ILE A 47 -19.02 -10.84 -4.58
N VAL A 48 -19.92 -11.43 -3.77
CA VAL A 48 -19.59 -12.57 -2.89
C VAL A 48 -19.26 -13.84 -3.69
N PRO A 49 -20.06 -14.26 -4.70
CA PRO A 49 -19.71 -15.36 -5.59
C PRO A 49 -18.40 -15.13 -6.35
N LEU A 50 -18.17 -13.90 -6.83
CA LEU A 50 -16.94 -13.55 -7.55
C LEU A 50 -15.70 -13.72 -6.66
N LEU A 51 -15.75 -13.20 -5.43
CA LEU A 51 -14.67 -13.33 -4.45
C LEU A 51 -14.38 -14.81 -4.11
N THR A 52 -15.44 -15.62 -3.98
CA THR A 52 -15.34 -17.06 -3.72
C THR A 52 -14.58 -17.79 -4.83
N ILE A 53 -14.80 -17.41 -6.09
CA ILE A 53 -14.14 -18.03 -7.26
C ILE A 53 -12.71 -17.52 -7.39
N ALA A 54 -12.47 -16.21 -7.19
CA ALA A 54 -11.13 -15.64 -7.17
C ALA A 54 -10.23 -16.43 -6.20
N MET A 55 -10.72 -16.71 -4.99
CA MET A 55 -10.00 -17.50 -3.98
C MET A 55 -9.71 -18.94 -4.37
N ARG A 56 -10.55 -19.56 -5.22
CA ARG A 56 -10.36 -20.94 -5.66
C ARG A 56 -9.31 -21.05 -6.78
N PHE A 57 -9.34 -20.13 -7.73
CA PHE A 57 -8.52 -20.22 -8.95
C PHE A 57 -7.19 -19.50 -8.84
N THR A 58 -7.11 -18.49 -7.99
CA THR A 58 -5.84 -17.85 -7.65
C THR A 58 -5.39 -18.49 -6.34
N ASN A 59 -4.19 -19.08 -6.30
CA ASN A 59 -3.59 -19.65 -5.10
C ASN A 59 -3.15 -18.52 -4.13
N VAL A 60 -4.03 -17.54 -3.96
CA VAL A 60 -3.78 -16.28 -3.25
C VAL A 60 -3.67 -16.61 -1.76
N ASN A 61 -2.54 -16.22 -1.19
CA ASN A 61 -2.32 -16.32 0.24
C ASN A 61 -3.42 -15.51 0.95
N ARG A 62 -4.12 -16.14 1.91
CA ARG A 62 -5.17 -15.47 2.70
C ARG A 62 -4.64 -14.23 3.42
N GLU A 63 -3.37 -14.24 3.82
CA GLU A 63 -2.70 -13.09 4.41
C GLU A 63 -2.54 -11.94 3.42
N GLU A 64 -2.25 -12.24 2.16
CA GLU A 64 -2.15 -11.25 1.08
C GLU A 64 -3.53 -10.65 0.75
N LEU A 65 -4.59 -11.47 0.67
CA LEU A 65 -5.95 -10.94 0.49
C LEU A 65 -6.35 -10.06 1.67
N ARG A 66 -6.09 -10.50 2.91
CA ARG A 66 -6.36 -9.70 4.11
C ARG A 66 -5.60 -8.38 4.05
N PHE A 67 -4.32 -8.40 3.64
CA PHE A 67 -3.51 -7.20 3.47
C PHE A 67 -4.08 -6.27 2.39
N GLN A 68 -4.50 -6.79 1.24
CA GLN A 68 -5.10 -6.01 0.15
C GLN A 68 -6.46 -5.42 0.52
N LEU A 69 -7.34 -6.21 1.17
CA LEU A 69 -8.63 -5.72 1.65
C LEU A 69 -8.44 -4.65 2.72
N THR A 70 -7.52 -4.87 3.66
CA THR A 70 -7.19 -3.88 4.69
C THR A 70 -6.61 -2.62 4.06
N SER A 71 -5.73 -2.76 3.07
CA SER A 71 -5.14 -1.63 2.31
C SER A 71 -6.21 -0.88 1.51
N PHE A 72 -7.17 -1.58 0.93
CA PHE A 72 -8.32 -0.98 0.25
C PHE A 72 -9.16 -0.16 1.23
N PHE A 73 -9.54 -0.74 2.37
CA PHE A 73 -10.29 -0.01 3.40
C PHE A 73 -9.51 1.20 3.91
N GLN A 74 -8.21 1.05 4.17
CA GLN A 74 -7.33 2.15 4.58
C GLN A 74 -7.18 3.24 3.51
N LEU A 75 -7.13 2.88 2.23
CA LEU A 75 -7.08 3.84 1.13
C LEU A 75 -8.30 4.77 1.12
N TYR A 76 -9.45 4.25 1.53
CA TYR A 76 -10.68 5.01 1.72
C TYR A 76 -10.83 5.59 3.14
N GLY A 77 -9.80 5.49 3.99
CA GLY A 77 -9.83 6.00 5.37
C GLY A 77 -10.65 5.18 6.34
N ILE A 78 -11.09 3.97 5.96
CA ILE A 78 -11.92 3.09 6.77
C ILE A 78 -11.02 2.35 7.77
N THR A 79 -10.93 2.88 8.99
CA THR A 79 -10.21 2.23 10.10
C THR A 79 -11.10 1.21 10.81
N GLY A 80 -10.55 0.06 11.19
CA GLY A 80 -11.26 -0.96 11.97
C GLY A 80 -12.04 -1.99 11.14
N ALA A 81 -11.77 -2.15 9.84
CA ALA A 81 -12.47 -3.11 8.96
C ALA A 81 -12.28 -4.61 9.33
N GLU A 82 -11.57 -4.91 10.42
CA GLU A 82 -11.27 -6.27 10.90
C GLU A 82 -12.50 -7.16 11.04
N PRO A 83 -13.67 -6.71 11.57
CA PRO A 83 -14.85 -7.56 11.64
C PRO A 83 -15.39 -7.96 10.26
N VAL A 84 -15.33 -7.05 9.27
CA VAL A 84 -15.77 -7.32 7.90
C VAL A 84 -14.78 -8.27 7.21
N VAL A 85 -13.49 -8.02 7.36
CA VAL A 85 -12.44 -8.88 6.81
C VAL A 85 -12.51 -10.29 7.43
N ASN A 86 -12.74 -10.40 8.74
CA ASN A 86 -12.92 -11.67 9.42
C ASN A 86 -14.20 -12.40 8.98
N ALA A 87 -15.32 -11.69 8.83
CA ALA A 87 -16.56 -12.28 8.33
C ALA A 87 -16.42 -12.80 6.89
N LEU A 88 -15.70 -12.07 6.02
CA LEU A 88 -15.38 -12.53 4.67
C LEU A 88 -14.50 -13.78 4.70
N ASP A 89 -13.49 -13.83 5.57
CA ASP A 89 -12.60 -14.99 5.73
C ASP A 89 -13.37 -16.23 6.22
N ASP A 90 -14.31 -16.05 7.16
CA ASP A 90 -15.19 -17.13 7.65
C ASP A 90 -16.11 -17.69 6.56
N ILE A 91 -16.64 -16.82 5.68
CA ILE A 91 -17.46 -17.22 4.53
C ILE A 91 -16.62 -18.00 3.51
N LEU A 92 -15.41 -17.51 3.23
CA LEU A 92 -14.48 -18.12 2.26
C LEU A 92 -13.85 -19.43 2.77
N GLY A 93 -13.71 -19.61 4.09
CA GLY A 93 -13.08 -20.77 4.72
C GLY A 93 -13.86 -22.08 4.64
N ARG A 94 -15.17 -22.06 4.32
CA ARG A 94 -16.07 -23.25 4.33
C ARG A 94 -16.10 -24.03 3.00
N SER A 95 -15.05 -23.93 2.18
CA SER A 95 -15.13 -24.05 0.72
C SER A 95 -14.60 -25.36 0.10
N ASN A 96 -15.44 -26.40 0.00
CA ASN A 96 -15.31 -27.39 -1.10
C ASN A 96 -16.62 -27.54 -1.91
N THR A 97 -17.80 -27.41 -1.29
CA THR A 97 -19.11 -27.47 -1.99
C THR A 97 -19.63 -26.10 -2.43
N ILE A 98 -19.36 -25.06 -1.65
CA ILE A 98 -19.82 -23.68 -1.94
C ILE A 98 -19.21 -23.13 -3.24
N ALA A 99 -17.97 -23.51 -3.57
CA ALA A 99 -17.30 -23.00 -4.77
C ALA A 99 -17.89 -23.54 -6.10
N GLY A 100 -18.53 -24.72 -6.09
CA GLY A 100 -19.23 -25.25 -7.27
C GLY A 100 -20.56 -24.53 -7.53
N ILE A 101 -21.35 -24.33 -6.46
CA ILE A 101 -22.62 -23.59 -6.51
C ILE A 101 -22.38 -22.11 -6.82
N GLY A 102 -21.33 -21.52 -6.24
CA GLY A 102 -20.92 -20.13 -6.48
C GLY A 102 -20.54 -19.87 -7.94
N LEU A 103 -19.92 -20.84 -8.63
CA LEU A 103 -19.61 -20.72 -10.06
C LEU A 103 -20.86 -20.60 -10.92
N LEU A 104 -21.84 -21.48 -10.70
CA LEU A 104 -23.12 -21.43 -11.42
C LEU A 104 -23.87 -20.12 -11.14
N PHE A 105 -23.86 -19.68 -9.87
CA PHE A 105 -24.50 -18.43 -9.47
C PHE A 105 -23.79 -17.20 -10.04
N MET A 106 -22.46 -17.19 -10.15
CA MET A 106 -21.70 -16.10 -10.79
C MET A 106 -22.03 -16.00 -12.27
N ILE A 107 -22.05 -17.12 -13.00
CA ILE A 107 -22.41 -17.14 -14.42
C ILE A 107 -23.83 -16.60 -14.61
N TYR A 108 -24.77 -17.06 -13.78
CA TYR A 108 -26.14 -16.55 -13.76
C TYR A 108 -26.21 -15.04 -13.49
N ALA A 109 -25.51 -14.56 -12.48
CA ALA A 109 -25.51 -13.17 -12.09
C ALA A 109 -24.88 -12.25 -13.14
N ALA A 110 -23.76 -12.68 -13.75
CA ALA A 110 -23.13 -11.96 -14.85
C ALA A 110 -24.09 -11.83 -16.05
N ILE A 111 -24.72 -12.94 -16.48
CA ILE A 111 -25.70 -12.94 -17.57
C ILE A 111 -26.87 -11.99 -17.26
N ASN A 112 -27.35 -11.96 -16.01
CA ASN A 112 -28.43 -11.06 -15.59
C ASN A 112 -28.02 -9.59 -15.61
N ILE A 113 -26.85 -9.24 -15.07
CA ILE A 113 -26.36 -7.86 -15.08
C ILE A 113 -26.27 -7.32 -16.51
N PHE A 114 -25.68 -8.09 -17.43
CA PHE A 114 -25.61 -7.68 -18.84
C PHE A 114 -26.98 -7.59 -19.50
N SER A 115 -27.89 -8.52 -19.18
CA SER A 115 -29.26 -8.47 -19.68
C SER A 115 -29.98 -7.20 -19.22
N TYR A 116 -29.84 -6.81 -17.94
CA TYR A 116 -30.42 -5.58 -17.40
C TYR A 116 -29.77 -4.31 -17.97
N LEU A 117 -28.45 -4.32 -18.17
CA LEU A 117 -27.74 -3.21 -18.81
C LEU A 117 -28.19 -3.03 -20.26
N GLU A 118 -28.30 -4.11 -21.05
CA GLU A 118 -28.80 -4.04 -22.42
C GLU A 118 -30.25 -3.60 -22.48
N GLU A 119 -31.12 -4.18 -21.63
CA GLU A 119 -32.54 -3.83 -21.61
C GLU A 119 -32.74 -2.34 -21.28
N THR A 120 -31.94 -1.81 -20.34
CA THR A 120 -31.95 -0.40 -20.00
C THR A 120 -31.40 0.46 -21.13
N ALA A 121 -30.32 0.04 -21.78
CA ALA A 121 -29.76 0.71 -22.95
C ALA A 121 -30.76 0.74 -24.12
N ASN A 122 -31.41 -0.39 -24.42
CA ASN A 122 -32.42 -0.50 -25.45
C ASN A 122 -33.66 0.34 -25.13
N HIS A 123 -34.05 0.44 -23.85
CA HIS A 123 -35.11 1.33 -23.40
C HIS A 123 -34.75 2.80 -23.64
N ILE A 124 -33.55 3.23 -23.28
CA ILE A 124 -33.01 4.58 -23.55
C ILE A 124 -33.02 4.85 -25.06
N PHE A 125 -32.53 3.90 -25.86
CA PHE A 125 -32.42 4.06 -27.30
C PHE A 125 -33.76 3.91 -28.04
N ARG A 126 -34.77 3.35 -27.36
CA ARG A 126 -36.11 2.99 -27.87
C ARG A 126 -36.04 2.00 -29.03
N VAL A 127 -35.22 0.96 -28.85
CA VAL A 127 -35.00 -0.11 -29.81
C VAL A 127 -35.38 -1.47 -29.22
N LYS A 128 -35.65 -2.45 -30.09
CA LYS A 128 -36.00 -3.81 -29.66
C LYS A 128 -34.73 -4.57 -29.21
N PRO A 129 -34.84 -5.46 -28.20
CA PRO A 129 -33.72 -6.23 -27.71
C PRO A 129 -33.17 -7.20 -28.78
N ARG A 130 -31.87 -7.52 -28.67
CA ARG A 130 -31.23 -8.50 -29.56
C ARG A 130 -31.72 -9.92 -29.27
N PRO A 131 -31.72 -10.84 -30.28
CA PRO A 131 -31.94 -12.26 -30.05
C PRO A 131 -30.91 -12.81 -29.04
N TRP A 132 -31.35 -13.71 -28.16
CA TRP A 132 -30.57 -14.21 -27.02
C TRP A 132 -29.16 -14.73 -27.40
N LEU A 133 -29.02 -15.43 -28.54
CA LEU A 133 -27.74 -15.96 -29.02
C LEU A 133 -26.73 -14.87 -29.41
N ILE A 134 -27.17 -13.89 -30.22
CA ILE A 134 -26.32 -12.79 -30.69
C ILE A 134 -25.93 -11.91 -29.50
N ARG A 135 -26.91 -11.63 -28.64
CA ARG A 135 -26.72 -10.93 -27.37
C ARG A 135 -25.62 -11.58 -26.54
N ASN A 136 -25.74 -12.88 -26.27
CA ASN A 136 -24.79 -13.60 -25.45
C ASN A 136 -23.39 -13.60 -26.07
N SER A 137 -23.26 -13.76 -27.40
CA SER A 137 -21.96 -13.76 -28.08
C SER A 137 -21.21 -12.41 -28.00
N ILE A 138 -21.92 -11.29 -28.18
CA ILE A 138 -21.31 -9.96 -28.03
C ILE A 138 -20.89 -9.74 -26.57
N PHE A 139 -21.72 -10.16 -25.62
CA PHE A 139 -21.40 -9.99 -24.20
C PHE A 139 -20.31 -10.91 -23.68
N THR A 140 -20.24 -12.16 -24.13
CA THR A 140 -19.11 -13.03 -23.76
C THR A 140 -17.81 -12.47 -24.30
N SER A 141 -17.81 -11.89 -25.50
CA SER A 141 -16.64 -11.21 -26.07
C SER A 141 -16.23 -10.01 -25.22
N TRP A 142 -17.20 -9.16 -24.83
CA TRP A 142 -16.92 -8.01 -23.97
C TRP A 142 -16.45 -8.42 -22.56
N LEU A 143 -17.06 -9.44 -21.97
CA LEU A 143 -16.70 -10.02 -20.67
C LEU A 143 -15.28 -10.59 -20.67
N VAL A 144 -14.81 -11.14 -21.79
CA VAL A 144 -13.43 -11.61 -21.92
C VAL A 144 -12.46 -10.45 -22.11
N VAL A 145 -12.82 -9.43 -22.90
CA VAL A 145 -11.91 -8.30 -23.20
C VAL A 145 -11.76 -7.33 -22.02
N SER A 146 -12.83 -7.07 -21.26
CA SER A 146 -12.81 -6.05 -20.21
C SER A 146 -11.79 -6.32 -19.08
N PRO A 147 -11.60 -7.54 -18.56
CA PRO A 147 -10.59 -7.82 -17.54
C PRO A 147 -9.16 -7.60 -18.06
N PHE A 148 -8.87 -7.95 -19.32
CA PHE A 148 -7.55 -7.65 -19.92
C PHE A 148 -7.33 -6.15 -20.05
N PHE A 149 -8.35 -5.39 -20.46
CA PHE A 149 -8.27 -3.93 -20.51
C PHE A 149 -7.99 -3.33 -19.13
N ILE A 150 -8.69 -3.79 -18.09
CA ILE A 150 -8.47 -3.34 -16.71
C ILE A 150 -7.05 -3.73 -16.26
N LEU A 151 -6.60 -4.96 -16.53
CA LEU A 151 -5.27 -5.43 -16.15
C LEU A 151 -4.18 -4.57 -16.79
N ILE A 152 -4.27 -4.31 -18.11
CA ILE A 152 -3.32 -3.44 -18.81
C ILE A 152 -3.36 -2.03 -18.21
N THR A 153 -4.55 -1.47 -18.01
CA THR A 153 -4.72 -0.13 -17.43
C THR A 153 -4.06 -0.04 -16.06
N VAL A 154 -4.31 -0.99 -15.15
CA VAL A 154 -3.76 -1.02 -13.80
C VAL A 154 -2.23 -1.14 -13.83
N ASN A 155 -1.67 -2.00 -14.70
CA ASN A 155 -0.22 -2.12 -14.83
C ASN A 155 0.42 -0.82 -15.33
N VAL A 156 -0.11 -0.22 -16.39
CA VAL A 156 0.41 1.07 -16.90
C VAL A 156 0.27 2.17 -15.84
N LEU A 157 -0.85 2.22 -15.12
CA LEU A 157 -1.04 3.18 -14.03
C LEU A 157 -0.01 2.99 -12.92
N SER A 158 0.23 1.73 -12.53
CA SER A 158 1.22 1.35 -11.53
C SER A 158 2.63 1.72 -11.99
N ASP A 159 3.00 1.42 -13.24
CA ASP A 159 4.31 1.72 -13.81
C ASP A 159 4.57 3.23 -13.83
N VAL A 160 3.59 4.03 -14.25
CA VAL A 160 3.68 5.50 -14.22
C VAL A 160 3.82 5.98 -12.77
N GLN A 161 2.98 5.50 -11.86
CA GLN A 161 3.07 5.87 -10.45
C GLN A 161 4.45 5.53 -9.86
N ASN A 162 4.99 4.35 -10.17
CA ASN A 162 6.28 3.87 -9.70
C ASN A 162 7.46 4.63 -10.34
N ALA A 163 7.34 5.03 -11.60
CA ALA A 163 8.37 5.81 -12.28
C ALA A 163 8.54 7.22 -11.67
N TYR A 164 7.44 7.85 -11.24
CA TYR A 164 7.44 9.21 -10.72
C TYR A 164 7.36 9.32 -9.19
N SER A 165 7.10 8.22 -8.47
CA SER A 165 7.19 8.19 -7.01
C SER A 165 8.65 8.27 -6.55
N HIS A 166 8.88 8.90 -5.40
CA HIS A 166 10.17 8.80 -4.75
C HIS A 166 10.32 7.40 -4.15
N PRO A 167 11.49 6.74 -4.30
CA PRO A 167 11.70 5.44 -3.68
C PRO A 167 11.65 5.59 -2.17
N ALA A 168 10.79 4.84 -1.49
CA ALA A 168 10.65 4.88 -0.03
C ALA A 168 12.01 4.65 0.66
N ILE A 169 12.28 5.34 1.76
CA ILE A 169 13.45 5.00 2.59
C ILE A 169 13.13 3.68 3.30
N ILE A 170 13.97 2.66 3.12
CA ILE A 170 13.81 1.34 3.75
C ILE A 170 14.58 1.28 5.06
N ASP A 171 15.86 1.66 5.03
CA ASP A 171 16.74 1.67 6.19
C ASP A 171 17.77 2.80 6.05
N MET A 172 18.35 3.21 7.17
CA MET A 172 19.37 4.24 7.22
C MET A 172 20.47 3.89 8.23
N ARG A 173 21.72 4.22 7.88
CA ARG A 173 22.90 4.05 8.73
C ARG A 173 23.78 5.28 8.71
N PHE A 174 24.37 5.60 9.85
CA PHE A 174 25.35 6.67 10.00
C PHE A 174 26.65 6.04 10.49
N GLU A 175 27.73 6.25 9.74
CA GLU A 175 29.06 5.72 10.03
C GLU A 175 30.10 6.71 9.48
N ASN A 176 31.14 7.04 10.26
CA ASN A 176 32.24 7.92 9.83
C ASN A 176 31.79 9.24 9.18
N ASP A 177 30.80 9.91 9.79
CA ASP A 177 30.23 11.16 9.28
C ASP A 177 29.57 11.04 7.90
N ARG A 178 29.24 9.81 7.47
CA ARG A 178 28.50 9.53 6.24
C ARG A 178 27.13 8.96 6.56
N LEU A 179 26.14 9.41 5.81
CA LEU A 179 24.77 8.90 5.86
C LEU A 179 24.54 7.95 4.68
N TYR A 180 24.19 6.72 4.99
CA TYR A 180 23.82 5.68 4.05
C TYR A 180 22.31 5.51 4.09
N LEU A 181 21.63 5.79 2.98
CA LEU A 181 20.20 5.63 2.82
C LEU A 181 19.92 4.49 1.86
N LEU A 182 19.38 3.39 2.38
CA LEU A 182 18.84 2.32 1.56
C LEU A 182 17.40 2.70 1.20
N ARG A 183 17.15 2.86 -0.09
CA ARG A 183 15.84 3.18 -0.63
C ARG A 183 15.27 2.00 -1.42
N ASP A 184 13.97 2.03 -1.62
CA ASP A 184 13.26 1.07 -2.45
C ASP A 184 13.79 1.07 -3.90
N ARG A 185 13.51 0.01 -4.65
CA ARG A 185 14.06 -0.25 -5.99
C ARG A 185 15.59 -0.38 -6.00
N HIS A 186 16.17 -0.92 -4.92
CA HIS A 186 17.60 -1.24 -4.82
C HIS A 186 18.53 -0.04 -5.08
N ARG A 187 18.16 1.12 -4.54
CA ARG A 187 18.96 2.35 -4.61
C ARG A 187 19.66 2.58 -3.28
N LEU A 188 20.97 2.77 -3.32
CA LEU A 188 21.75 3.21 -2.17
C LEU A 188 22.21 4.64 -2.42
N THR A 189 21.83 5.56 -1.54
CA THR A 189 22.41 6.90 -1.51
C THR A 189 23.47 6.95 -0.41
N ILE A 190 24.67 7.41 -0.75
CA ILE A 190 25.71 7.77 0.22
C ILE A 190 25.88 9.27 0.22
N ARG A 191 25.87 9.87 1.40
CA ARG A 191 26.01 11.31 1.59
C ARG A 191 27.06 11.63 2.64
N ASN A 192 27.82 12.70 2.43
CA ASN A 192 28.73 13.23 3.43
C ASN A 192 27.95 14.13 4.42
N GLY A 193 28.15 13.95 5.73
CA GLY A 193 27.50 14.73 6.78
C GLY A 193 27.97 16.18 6.87
N LYS A 194 29.15 16.44 6.30
CA LYS A 194 29.81 17.74 6.02
C LYS A 194 29.04 18.68 5.10
N ASP A 195 28.82 18.17 3.90
CA ASP A 195 28.42 18.92 2.73
C ASP A 195 27.17 18.30 2.14
N ASP A 196 26.07 19.05 2.21
CA ASP A 196 24.73 18.69 1.76
C ASP A 196 24.66 18.41 0.24
N ILE A 197 25.73 18.73 -0.50
CA ILE A 197 25.78 18.86 -1.97
C ILE A 197 26.28 17.59 -2.67
N GLU A 198 27.15 16.78 -2.06
CA GLU A 198 27.64 15.55 -2.68
C GLU A 198 26.76 14.34 -2.30
N GLU A 199 25.72 14.12 -3.11
CA GLU A 199 24.89 12.91 -3.08
C GLU A 199 25.40 11.90 -4.12
N GLN A 200 25.92 10.75 -3.66
CA GLN A 200 26.28 9.65 -4.55
C GLN A 200 25.17 8.60 -4.55
N GLU A 201 24.43 8.53 -5.65
CA GLU A 201 23.46 7.45 -5.88
C GLU A 201 24.13 6.23 -6.53
N ILE A 202 23.93 5.06 -5.93
CA ILE A 202 24.52 3.79 -6.33
C ILE A 202 23.40 2.78 -6.60
N LEU A 203 23.28 2.37 -7.86
CA LEU A 203 22.44 1.25 -8.30
C LEU A 203 23.22 -0.06 -8.13
N TYR A 204 23.34 -0.52 -6.89
CA TYR A 204 24.24 -1.62 -6.52
C TYR A 204 23.91 -2.94 -7.25
N VAL A 205 22.63 -3.20 -7.53
CA VAL A 205 22.20 -4.37 -8.31
C VAL A 205 22.66 -4.28 -9.76
N GLU A 206 22.66 -3.10 -10.37
CA GLU A 206 23.12 -2.92 -11.75
C GLU A 206 24.65 -3.02 -11.87
N LYS A 207 25.37 -2.65 -10.81
CA LYS A 207 26.83 -2.80 -10.70
C LYS A 207 27.28 -4.23 -10.39
N THR A 208 26.37 -5.11 -9.97
CA THR A 208 26.67 -6.49 -9.59
C THR A 208 26.60 -7.40 -10.81
N ASP A 209 27.65 -8.19 -11.05
CA ASP A 209 27.63 -9.22 -12.09
C ASP A 209 26.98 -10.51 -11.58
N PHE A 210 25.76 -10.79 -12.04
CA PHE A 210 24.99 -11.99 -11.69
C PHE A 210 25.41 -13.26 -12.46
N ASN A 211 26.33 -13.15 -13.42
CA ASN A 211 26.77 -14.29 -14.23
C ASN A 211 27.96 -15.03 -13.63
N VAL A 212 28.53 -14.52 -12.53
CA VAL A 212 29.68 -15.14 -11.87
C VAL A 212 29.24 -16.43 -11.15
N PRO A 213 29.87 -17.59 -11.41
CA PRO A 213 29.55 -18.85 -10.72
C PRO A 213 30.02 -18.84 -9.24
N GLY A 214 29.64 -19.86 -8.47
CA GLY A 214 30.08 -20.02 -7.08
C GLY A 214 29.54 -19.03 -6.04
N ARG A 215 28.47 -18.27 -6.35
CA ARG A 215 27.84 -17.31 -5.41
C ARG A 215 26.80 -17.92 -4.47
N ASN A 216 26.45 -19.17 -4.71
CA ASN A 216 25.50 -19.91 -3.90
C ASN A 216 26.20 -20.54 -2.69
N ILE A 217 25.68 -20.26 -1.50
CA ILE A 217 26.10 -20.91 -0.26
C ILE A 217 24.97 -21.85 0.15
N THR A 218 25.27 -23.15 0.21
CA THR A 218 24.35 -24.18 0.71
C THR A 218 24.83 -24.66 2.07
N PRO A 219 24.29 -24.16 3.18
CA PRO A 219 24.80 -24.47 4.52
C PRO A 219 24.62 -25.94 4.94
N ASP A 220 23.70 -26.68 4.31
CA ASP A 220 23.30 -28.03 4.74
C ASP A 220 24.03 -29.16 3.99
N VAL A 221 24.93 -28.87 3.05
CA VAL A 221 25.69 -29.89 2.31
C VAL A 221 27.16 -29.82 2.75
N GLU A 222 27.67 -30.89 3.36
CA GLU A 222 29.12 -31.09 3.51
C GLU A 222 29.74 -31.03 2.12
N ALA A 223 30.76 -30.18 1.96
CA ALA A 223 31.46 -29.73 0.75
C ALA A 223 31.77 -30.81 -0.32
N THR A 224 30.75 -31.46 -0.82
CA THR A 224 30.78 -32.46 -1.87
C THR A 224 30.07 -31.80 -3.03
N GLU A 225 30.88 -31.41 -4.02
CA GLU A 225 30.53 -30.83 -5.31
C GLU A 225 29.08 -30.34 -5.40
N ALA A 226 28.87 -29.10 -4.96
CA ALA A 226 27.62 -28.40 -5.18
C ALA A 226 27.30 -28.50 -6.68
N GLN A 227 26.27 -29.28 -6.99
CA GLN A 227 25.78 -29.47 -8.34
C GLN A 227 25.30 -28.09 -8.80
N GLU A 228 26.16 -27.34 -9.49
CA GLU A 228 25.85 -26.02 -10.02
C GLU A 228 24.71 -26.21 -11.02
N SER A 229 23.47 -25.99 -10.57
CA SER A 229 22.31 -26.05 -11.43
C SER A 229 22.47 -24.97 -12.48
N SER A 230 22.94 -25.36 -13.66
CA SER A 230 23.11 -24.49 -14.81
C SER A 230 21.79 -23.77 -15.10
N ASN A 231 21.84 -22.44 -15.23
CA ASN A 231 20.73 -21.52 -15.54
C ASN A 231 19.79 -21.08 -14.39
N GLN A 232 20.28 -20.85 -13.17
CA GLN A 232 19.52 -20.03 -12.21
C GLN A 232 19.71 -18.53 -12.50
N ARG A 233 18.67 -17.90 -13.06
CA ARG A 233 18.61 -16.44 -13.25
C ARG A 233 18.29 -15.74 -11.92
N TRP A 234 19.30 -15.60 -11.07
CA TRP A 234 19.16 -15.00 -9.75
C TRP A 234 18.51 -13.62 -9.74
N LYS A 235 18.79 -12.81 -10.76
CA LYS A 235 18.21 -11.48 -10.93
C LYS A 235 16.67 -11.50 -11.00
N GLU A 236 16.06 -12.56 -11.53
CA GLU A 236 14.60 -12.69 -11.62
C GLU A 236 13.95 -13.09 -10.27
N GLN A 237 14.74 -13.65 -9.33
CA GLN A 237 14.29 -14.07 -8.00
C GLN A 237 14.52 -13.01 -6.92
N LEU A 238 15.14 -11.89 -7.28
CA LEU A 238 15.46 -10.81 -6.36
C LEU A 238 14.18 -10.12 -5.86
N GLY A 239 13.94 -10.20 -4.56
CA GLY A 239 12.89 -9.46 -3.88
C GLY A 239 13.40 -8.12 -3.31
N PRO A 240 12.54 -7.36 -2.61
CA PRO A 240 12.88 -6.03 -2.13
C PRO A 240 14.03 -6.05 -1.11
N ALA A 241 14.81 -4.97 -1.08
CA ALA A 241 15.81 -4.74 -0.04
C ALA A 241 15.15 -4.61 1.35
N GLN A 242 15.86 -4.98 2.41
CA GLN A 242 15.31 -5.02 3.76
C GLN A 242 16.08 -4.17 4.75
N SER A 243 17.41 -4.28 4.74
CA SER A 243 18.26 -3.61 5.72
C SER A 243 19.65 -3.40 5.16
N ILE A 244 20.31 -2.39 5.73
CA ILE A 244 21.70 -2.05 5.42
C ILE A 244 22.52 -2.08 6.71
N TYR A 245 23.75 -2.60 6.58
CA TYR A 245 24.75 -2.62 7.63
C TYR A 245 26.04 -2.06 7.07
N VAL A 246 26.68 -1.18 7.82
CA VAL A 246 27.92 -0.52 7.43
C VAL A 246 28.91 -0.65 8.57
N GLN A 247 30.16 -0.95 8.25
CA GLN A 247 31.26 -0.95 9.20
C GLN A 247 32.55 -0.55 8.48
N GLY A 248 33.08 0.64 8.78
CA GLY A 248 34.18 1.21 8.00
C GLY A 248 33.82 1.31 6.51
N ASP A 249 34.67 0.76 5.63
CA ASP A 249 34.44 0.74 4.18
C ASP A 249 33.57 -0.44 3.70
N ARG A 250 33.12 -1.31 4.63
CA ARG A 250 32.33 -2.49 4.30
C ARG A 250 30.84 -2.17 4.38
N ILE A 251 30.12 -2.45 3.30
CA ILE A 251 28.67 -2.25 3.19
C ILE A 251 28.03 -3.60 2.92
N TYR A 252 26.99 -3.94 3.67
CA TYR A 252 26.19 -5.15 3.49
C TYR A 252 24.72 -4.77 3.34
N ILE A 253 24.06 -5.26 2.29
CA ILE A 253 22.63 -5.05 2.05
C ILE A 253 21.94 -6.40 1.98
N VAL A 254 20.93 -6.59 2.83
CA VAL A 254 20.07 -7.78 2.81
C VAL A 254 18.88 -7.51 1.92
N ALA A 255 18.60 -8.42 0.99
CA ALA A 255 17.42 -8.38 0.16
C ALA A 255 16.67 -9.71 0.20
N ARG A 256 15.33 -9.64 0.11
CA ARG A 256 14.50 -10.84 0.14
C ARG A 256 14.73 -11.69 -1.11
N PRO A 257 14.51 -13.01 -1.01
CA PRO A 257 14.31 -13.76 0.24
C PRO A 257 15.61 -14.08 0.98
N ASN A 258 16.73 -14.19 0.26
CA ASN A 258 17.97 -14.84 0.72
C ASN A 258 19.24 -14.23 0.12
N PHE A 259 19.19 -12.96 -0.30
CA PHE A 259 20.31 -12.27 -0.92
C PHE A 259 21.07 -11.43 0.10
N LEU A 260 22.38 -11.54 0.06
CA LEU A 260 23.30 -10.64 0.75
C LEU A 260 24.22 -9.99 -0.28
N PHE A 261 23.96 -8.73 -0.58
CA PHE A 261 24.89 -7.91 -1.36
C PHE A 261 25.93 -7.32 -0.44
N PHE A 262 27.15 -7.20 -0.93
CA PHE A 262 28.23 -6.60 -0.16
C PHE A 262 29.18 -5.82 -1.05
N SER A 263 29.80 -4.82 -0.46
CA SER A 263 30.90 -4.04 -1.01
C SER A 263 31.97 -3.92 0.06
N LEU A 264 33.22 -4.12 -0.32
CA LEU A 264 34.38 -4.08 0.59
C LEU A 264 35.22 -2.79 0.40
N ASP A 265 34.82 -1.92 -0.52
CA ASP A 265 35.56 -0.74 -1.00
C ASP A 265 34.67 0.52 -1.00
N ALA A 266 33.84 0.67 0.04
CA ALA A 266 32.94 1.80 0.25
C ALA A 266 31.91 2.03 -0.88
N GLY A 267 31.50 0.96 -1.57
CA GLY A 267 30.43 1.00 -2.59
C GLY A 267 30.94 1.15 -4.03
N GLN A 268 32.24 1.03 -4.28
CA GLN A 268 32.79 1.13 -5.64
C GLN A 268 32.50 -0.14 -6.44
N SER A 269 32.80 -1.31 -5.88
CA SER A 269 32.49 -2.63 -6.43
C SER A 269 31.45 -3.35 -5.58
N TRP A 270 30.68 -4.21 -6.23
CA TRP A 270 29.58 -4.94 -5.61
C TRP A 270 29.61 -6.40 -6.00
N ASP A 271 29.37 -7.24 -5.00
CA ASP A 271 29.27 -8.68 -5.13
C ASP A 271 28.11 -9.17 -4.25
N TYR A 272 27.73 -10.43 -4.40
CA TYR A 272 26.59 -11.00 -3.70
C TYR A 272 26.82 -12.45 -3.27
N ARG A 273 26.04 -12.86 -2.26
CA ARG A 273 25.85 -14.26 -1.88
C ARG A 273 24.36 -14.57 -1.87
N VAL A 274 24.03 -15.76 -2.33
CA VAL A 274 22.67 -16.31 -2.26
C VAL A 274 22.72 -17.54 -1.37
N PHE A 275 21.80 -17.63 -0.42
CA PHE A 275 21.75 -18.76 0.50
C PHE A 275 20.66 -19.74 0.08
N GLN A 276 21.02 -20.97 -0.26
CA GLN A 276 20.05 -22.04 -0.51
C GLN A 276 20.14 -23.11 0.58
N SER A 277 19.07 -23.87 0.76
CA SER A 277 19.07 -25.01 1.68
C SER A 277 18.47 -26.20 0.97
N THR A 278 19.28 -27.21 0.67
CA THR A 278 18.86 -28.43 -0.04
C THR A 278 18.45 -29.51 0.95
N TYR A 279 17.33 -30.18 0.66
CA TYR A 279 16.81 -31.29 1.46
C TYR A 279 16.52 -32.50 0.57
N ASP A 280 16.41 -33.70 1.17
CA ASP A 280 16.07 -34.96 0.50
C ASP A 280 14.79 -34.92 -0.38
N ARG A 281 13.91 -33.92 -0.16
CA ARG A 281 12.65 -33.72 -0.90
C ARG A 281 12.62 -32.43 -1.75
N GLY A 282 13.76 -31.76 -1.94
CA GLY A 282 13.90 -30.55 -2.77
C GLY A 282 14.64 -29.39 -2.09
N ALA A 283 14.99 -28.38 -2.87
CA ALA A 283 15.58 -27.14 -2.37
C ALA A 283 14.54 -26.22 -1.71
N SER A 284 14.89 -25.64 -0.58
CA SER A 284 14.16 -24.57 0.09
C SER A 284 14.96 -23.27 0.03
N VAL A 285 14.24 -22.15 0.02
CA VAL A 285 14.83 -20.82 0.03
C VAL A 285 14.77 -20.28 1.46
N PRO A 286 15.87 -20.33 2.23
CA PRO A 286 15.90 -19.82 3.60
C PRO A 286 15.73 -18.29 3.61
N ARG A 287 15.15 -17.75 4.69
CA ARG A 287 15.04 -16.30 4.89
C ARG A 287 16.18 -15.79 5.76
N ILE A 288 16.81 -14.68 5.37
CA ILE A 288 17.73 -13.96 6.27
C ILE A 288 16.88 -13.21 7.30
N GLU A 289 16.99 -13.61 8.56
CA GLU A 289 16.20 -13.04 9.66
C GLU A 289 16.93 -11.90 10.36
N SER A 290 18.22 -12.08 10.62
CA SER A 290 19.04 -11.07 11.27
C SER A 290 20.49 -11.20 10.84
N VAL A 291 21.16 -10.05 10.80
CA VAL A 291 22.56 -9.93 10.44
C VAL A 291 23.25 -9.05 11.46
N ARG A 292 24.43 -9.48 11.89
CA ARG A 292 25.30 -8.71 12.77
C ARG A 292 26.70 -8.67 12.16
N VAL A 293 27.16 -7.45 11.91
CA VAL A 293 28.52 -7.19 11.42
C VAL A 293 29.42 -6.91 12.63
N GLU A 294 30.52 -7.65 12.74
CA GLU A 294 31.58 -7.44 13.72
C GLU A 294 32.92 -7.29 12.98
N PRO A 295 33.96 -6.66 13.59
CA PRO A 295 35.22 -6.38 12.89
C PRO A 295 35.88 -7.60 12.22
N GLN A 296 35.79 -8.77 12.87
CA GLN A 296 36.45 -10.01 12.46
C GLN A 296 35.49 -11.07 11.90
N ARG A 297 34.18 -10.88 12.00
CA ARG A 297 33.17 -11.86 11.57
C ARG A 297 31.82 -11.23 11.25
N LEU A 298 31.09 -11.88 10.36
CA LEU A 298 29.71 -11.58 10.04
C LEU A 298 28.84 -12.73 10.56
N LEU A 299 27.88 -12.44 11.43
CA LEU A 299 26.89 -13.41 11.89
C LEU A 299 25.62 -13.26 11.08
N LEU A 300 25.14 -14.36 10.49
CA LEU A 300 23.94 -14.39 9.67
C LEU A 300 23.00 -15.47 10.19
N LEU A 301 21.79 -15.07 10.61
CA LEU A 301 20.74 -16.00 11.02
C LEU A 301 19.80 -16.27 9.86
N LEU A 302 19.78 -17.52 9.40
CA LEU A 302 18.88 -18.03 8.39
C LEU A 302 17.74 -18.80 9.05
N SER A 303 16.53 -18.66 8.53
CA SER A 303 15.37 -19.48 8.90
C SER A 303 14.87 -20.29 7.70
N SER A 304 14.53 -21.54 7.93
CA SER A 304 13.84 -22.40 6.97
C SER A 304 12.69 -23.15 7.65
N PRO A 305 11.80 -23.81 6.89
CA PRO A 305 10.74 -24.64 7.48
C PRO A 305 11.24 -25.76 8.41
N ARG A 306 12.52 -26.13 8.36
CA ARG A 306 13.12 -27.20 9.20
C ARG A 306 13.91 -26.67 10.40
N GLY A 307 13.99 -25.36 10.58
CA GLY A 307 14.68 -24.72 11.70
C GLY A 307 15.61 -23.59 11.25
N SER A 308 16.39 -23.07 12.19
CA SER A 308 17.35 -21.99 11.92
C SER A 308 18.78 -22.48 11.75
N ARG A 309 19.57 -21.70 11.01
CA ARG A 309 21.02 -21.87 10.87
C ARG A 309 21.69 -20.55 11.20
N LEU A 310 22.67 -20.57 12.09
CA LEU A 310 23.52 -19.42 12.36
C LEU A 310 24.86 -19.64 11.66
N LEU A 311 25.18 -18.76 10.71
CA LEU A 311 26.43 -18.75 9.98
C LEU A 311 27.38 -17.73 10.58
N GLN A 312 28.62 -18.14 10.79
CA GLN A 312 29.75 -17.23 10.99
C GLN A 312 30.52 -17.15 9.67
N ILE A 313 30.54 -15.97 9.08
CA ILE A 313 31.16 -15.70 7.79
C ILE A 313 32.37 -14.78 7.99
N HIS A 314 33.48 -15.07 7.32
CA HIS A 314 34.64 -14.16 7.32
C HIS A 314 34.28 -12.88 6.53
N PRO A 315 34.46 -11.67 7.07
CA PRO A 315 33.89 -10.44 6.50
C PRO A 315 34.51 -10.04 5.16
N GLU A 316 35.76 -10.43 4.89
CA GLU A 316 36.47 -10.14 3.63
C GLU A 316 36.34 -11.27 2.59
N ARG A 317 36.71 -12.50 2.96
CA ARG A 317 36.63 -13.67 2.07
C ARG A 317 35.19 -14.09 1.76
N MET A 318 34.23 -13.71 2.61
CA MET A 318 32.83 -14.11 2.51
C MET A 318 32.65 -15.63 2.45
N GLU A 319 33.48 -16.34 3.22
CA GLU A 319 33.48 -17.80 3.41
C GLU A 319 32.87 -18.15 4.76
N VAL A 320 32.10 -19.24 4.81
CA VAL A 320 31.51 -19.75 6.06
C VAL A 320 32.60 -20.42 6.90
N GLN A 321 32.89 -19.87 8.07
CA GLN A 321 33.86 -20.41 9.02
C GLN A 321 33.24 -21.43 9.98
N HIS A 322 32.01 -21.14 10.42
CA HIS A 322 31.29 -21.98 11.37
C HIS A 322 29.79 -21.96 11.10
N LEU A 323 29.14 -23.10 11.33
CA LEU A 323 27.71 -23.32 11.16
C LEU A 323 27.15 -23.92 12.45
N THR A 324 26.12 -23.28 13.01
CA THR A 324 25.33 -23.86 14.10
C THR A 324 23.91 -24.09 13.64
N ALA A 325 23.40 -25.30 13.83
CA ALA A 325 22.06 -25.72 13.43
C ALA A 325 21.10 -25.77 14.63
N PHE A 326 19.92 -25.16 14.47
CA PHE A 326 18.82 -25.19 15.43
C PHE A 326 17.60 -25.88 14.82
N ARG A 327 16.84 -26.60 15.65
CA ARG A 327 15.55 -27.19 15.23
C ARG A 327 14.44 -26.14 15.24
N GLU A 328 14.53 -25.18 16.14
CA GLU A 328 13.57 -24.10 16.28
C GLU A 328 13.82 -22.98 15.26
N ILE A 329 12.74 -22.30 14.88
CA ILE A 329 12.78 -21.16 13.97
C ILE A 329 12.98 -19.89 14.81
N HIS A 330 14.21 -19.41 14.82
CA HIS A 330 14.60 -18.17 15.46
C HIS A 330 14.44 -16.98 14.49
N ARG A 331 13.99 -15.83 15.01
CA ARG A 331 13.68 -14.62 14.22
C ARG A 331 14.63 -13.46 14.47
N SER A 332 15.32 -13.43 15.59
CA SER A 332 16.37 -12.44 15.80
C SER A 332 17.51 -12.99 16.65
N ILE A 333 18.68 -12.40 16.42
CA ILE A 333 19.85 -12.52 17.29
C ILE A 333 20.10 -11.15 17.91
N ILE A 334 20.09 -11.11 19.24
CA ILE A 334 20.32 -9.91 20.04
C ILE A 334 21.68 -10.02 20.71
N PHE A 335 22.40 -8.90 20.74
CA PHE A 335 23.69 -8.78 21.39
C PHE A 335 23.57 -7.86 22.60
N THR A 336 24.00 -8.36 23.75
CA THR A 336 23.74 -7.70 25.03
C THR A 336 24.87 -6.77 25.47
N GLY A 337 26.02 -6.75 24.78
CA GLY A 337 27.12 -5.80 25.02
C GLY A 337 27.80 -5.87 26.39
N GLN A 338 27.25 -6.61 27.34
CA GLN A 338 27.82 -6.80 28.67
C GLN A 338 28.81 -7.96 28.63
N GLU A 339 29.98 -7.79 29.24
CA GLU A 339 30.96 -8.86 29.36
C GLU A 339 30.47 -9.95 30.31
N PRO A 340 30.67 -11.24 29.96
CA PRO A 340 31.11 -11.74 28.65
C PRO A 340 29.99 -11.64 27.60
N SER A 341 30.41 -11.38 26.35
CA SER A 341 29.57 -11.22 25.13
C SER A 341 28.41 -12.22 25.06
N ARG A 342 27.26 -11.85 25.63
CA ARG A 342 26.07 -12.70 25.66
C ARG A 342 25.23 -12.50 24.42
N TYR A 343 25.00 -13.57 23.66
CA TYR A 343 24.07 -13.60 22.54
C TYR A 343 22.74 -14.20 22.95
N ILE A 344 21.64 -13.64 22.47
CA ILE A 344 20.30 -14.16 22.72
C ILE A 344 19.64 -14.44 21.38
N LEU A 345 19.21 -15.67 21.17
CA LEU A 345 18.35 -16.03 20.06
C LEU A 345 16.90 -16.08 20.55
N THR A 346 16.01 -15.51 19.76
CA THR A 346 14.58 -15.47 20.08
C THR A 346 13.78 -16.27 19.06
N ALA A 347 12.79 -17.01 19.56
CA ALA A 347 11.85 -17.77 18.76
C ALA A 347 10.41 -17.50 19.23
N ARG A 348 9.45 -18.27 18.73
CA ARG A 348 8.05 -18.17 19.17
C ARG A 348 7.91 -18.63 20.62
N GLY A 349 7.73 -17.67 21.54
CA GLY A 349 7.58 -17.92 22.98
C GLY A 349 8.78 -18.59 23.65
N MET A 350 9.97 -18.46 23.08
CA MET A 350 11.19 -19.06 23.61
C MET A 350 12.39 -18.16 23.38
N LEU A 351 13.37 -18.26 24.27
CA LEU A 351 14.67 -17.64 24.12
C LEU A 351 15.80 -18.62 24.45
N ARG A 352 16.95 -18.41 23.82
CA ARG A 352 18.15 -19.21 24.02
C ARG A 352 19.33 -18.27 24.20
N GLU A 353 20.13 -18.50 25.23
CA GLU A 353 21.28 -17.64 25.54
C GLU A 353 22.58 -18.35 25.18
N SER A 354 23.58 -17.58 24.76
CA SER A 354 24.96 -18.03 24.65
C SER A 354 25.83 -17.25 25.64
N PRO A 355 26.17 -17.84 26.80
CA PRO A 355 26.91 -17.14 27.86
C PRO A 355 28.39 -16.89 27.53
N ALA A 356 29.01 -17.71 26.67
CA ALA A 356 30.35 -17.47 26.13
C ALA A 356 30.59 -18.33 24.87
N ALA A 357 31.36 -17.80 23.91
CA ALA A 357 31.95 -18.56 22.78
C ALA A 357 30.97 -19.40 21.93
N PHE A 358 29.74 -18.94 21.68
CA PHE A 358 28.73 -19.65 20.85
C PHE A 358 28.33 -21.02 21.40
N GLN A 359 28.56 -21.28 22.68
CA GLN A 359 27.92 -22.38 23.38
C GLN A 359 26.51 -21.97 23.74
N TRP A 360 25.51 -22.72 23.31
CA TRP A 360 24.10 -22.35 23.46
C TRP A 360 23.45 -23.13 24.60
N SER A 361 22.74 -22.42 25.50
CA SER A 361 21.92 -23.02 26.54
C SER A 361 20.73 -23.78 25.94
N GLU A 362 20.03 -24.58 26.73
CA GLU A 362 18.70 -25.09 26.35
C GLU A 362 17.69 -23.95 26.16
N PRO A 363 16.63 -24.13 25.33
CA PRO A 363 15.56 -23.14 25.17
C PRO A 363 14.83 -22.91 26.49
N ARG A 364 14.69 -21.64 26.88
CA ARG A 364 13.83 -21.21 27.97
C ARG A 364 12.48 -20.77 27.40
N SER A 365 11.40 -21.36 27.92
CA SER A 365 10.03 -20.98 27.56
C SER A 365 9.64 -19.64 28.18
N VAL A 366 8.85 -18.86 27.46
CA VAL A 366 8.25 -17.59 27.91
C VAL A 366 6.72 -17.79 27.92
N PRO A 367 6.14 -18.31 29.01
CA PRO A 367 4.80 -18.90 29.00
C PRO A 367 3.68 -17.95 28.57
N ALA A 368 3.85 -16.65 28.83
CA ALA A 368 2.84 -15.63 28.58
C ALA A 368 2.95 -14.96 27.19
N LEU A 369 4.00 -15.27 26.42
CA LEU A 369 4.17 -14.81 25.05
C LEU A 369 4.11 -16.01 24.09
N SER A 370 2.95 -16.27 23.49
CA SER A 370 2.81 -17.28 22.41
C SER A 370 3.23 -16.77 21.03
N GLU A 371 3.68 -15.51 20.97
CA GLU A 371 4.08 -14.79 19.77
C GLU A 371 5.60 -14.85 19.55
N THR A 372 6.06 -14.54 18.33
CA THR A 372 7.50 -14.41 18.04
C THR A 372 8.04 -13.13 18.63
N ILE A 373 9.13 -13.20 19.37
CA ILE A 373 9.84 -12.00 19.82
C ILE A 373 10.71 -11.52 18.64
N ILE A 374 10.52 -10.27 18.21
CA ILE A 374 11.27 -9.65 17.12
C ILE A 374 12.50 -8.94 17.67
N ASP A 375 12.36 -8.21 18.78
CA ASP A 375 13.45 -7.45 19.39
C ASP A 375 13.43 -7.57 20.92
N LEU A 376 14.60 -7.44 21.53
CA LEU A 376 14.79 -7.56 22.97
C LEU A 376 15.82 -6.54 23.44
N GLN A 377 15.43 -5.65 24.33
CA GLN A 377 16.30 -4.62 24.91
C GLN A 377 16.62 -4.96 26.37
N PRO A 378 17.90 -5.02 26.79
CA PRO A 378 18.26 -5.28 28.18
C PRO A 378 17.78 -4.14 29.09
N ARG A 379 17.40 -4.46 30.33
CA ARG A 379 17.06 -3.50 31.39
C ARG A 379 18.16 -3.50 32.47
N PRO A 380 19.29 -2.80 32.26
CA PRO A 380 20.45 -2.90 33.16
C PRO A 380 20.17 -2.48 34.60
N GLU A 381 19.35 -1.45 34.84
CA GLU A 381 19.09 -0.97 36.20
C GLU A 381 18.07 -1.82 36.94
N ARG A 382 17.01 -2.28 36.26
CA ARG A 382 15.91 -3.04 36.87
C ARG A 382 16.09 -4.56 36.77
N GLY A 383 16.90 -5.02 35.83
CA GLY A 383 17.03 -6.42 35.45
C GLY A 383 15.89 -6.90 34.54
N GLY A 384 16.17 -7.95 33.78
CA GLY A 384 15.23 -8.49 32.80
C GLY A 384 15.35 -7.80 31.43
N TRP A 385 14.26 -7.82 30.68
CA TRP A 385 14.23 -7.45 29.27
C TRP A 385 12.96 -6.71 28.88
N LEU A 386 13.05 -5.87 27.86
CA LEU A 386 11.89 -5.32 27.16
C LEU A 386 11.79 -6.02 25.80
N ALA A 387 10.73 -6.79 25.60
CA ALA A 387 10.47 -7.57 24.39
C ALA A 387 9.46 -6.87 23.47
N LEU A 388 9.77 -6.85 22.18
CA LEU A 388 8.84 -6.49 21.11
C LEU A 388 8.36 -7.76 20.41
N THR A 389 7.05 -7.94 20.30
CA THR A 389 6.46 -9.12 19.67
C THR A 389 6.17 -8.93 18.18
N GLY A 390 5.93 -10.04 17.49
CA GLY A 390 5.56 -10.13 16.08
C GLY A 390 4.32 -9.33 15.70
N THR A 391 3.40 -9.17 16.64
CA THR A 391 2.15 -8.43 16.45
C THR A 391 2.30 -6.94 16.79
N GLY A 392 3.49 -6.51 17.21
CA GLY A 392 3.77 -5.13 17.60
C GLY A 392 3.35 -4.79 19.03
N ARG A 393 3.29 -5.79 19.93
CA ARG A 393 3.10 -5.56 21.37
C ARG A 393 4.45 -5.44 22.06
N VAL A 394 4.49 -4.63 23.12
CA VAL A 394 5.67 -4.51 23.98
C VAL A 394 5.36 -5.19 25.31
N ALA A 395 6.28 -6.03 25.79
CA ALA A 395 6.19 -6.73 27.06
C ALA A 395 7.49 -6.57 27.84
N ILE A 396 7.38 -6.33 29.13
CA ILE A 396 8.50 -6.38 30.07
C ILE A 396 8.61 -7.84 30.56
N LEU A 397 9.79 -8.43 30.40
CA LEU A 397 10.14 -9.74 30.94
C LEU A 397 11.03 -9.55 32.15
N ASP A 398 10.68 -10.15 33.28
CA ASP A 398 11.58 -10.20 34.44
C ASP A 398 12.70 -11.24 34.26
N LYS A 399 13.49 -11.49 35.32
CA LYS A 399 14.59 -12.48 35.29
C LYS A 399 14.09 -13.92 35.10
N ASP A 400 12.86 -14.19 35.51
CA ASP A 400 12.17 -15.47 35.41
C ASP A 400 11.36 -15.60 34.11
N LEU A 401 11.41 -14.57 33.26
CA LEU A 401 10.69 -14.46 31.99
C LEU A 401 9.16 -14.39 32.16
N ALA A 402 8.67 -13.97 33.33
CA ALA A 402 7.29 -13.59 33.51
C ALA A 402 7.05 -12.25 32.79
N SER A 403 5.95 -12.18 32.02
CA SER A 403 5.66 -11.01 31.20
C SER A 403 4.67 -10.06 31.86
N THR A 404 4.97 -8.77 31.84
CA THR A 404 4.07 -7.67 32.18
C THR A 404 3.90 -6.76 30.97
N PHE A 405 2.70 -6.24 30.73
CA PHE A 405 2.43 -5.34 29.60
C PHE A 405 2.37 -3.88 30.09
N PRO A 406 3.33 -3.02 29.73
CA PRO A 406 3.31 -1.61 30.12
C PRO A 406 2.22 -0.84 29.37
N ALA A 407 1.74 0.24 29.98
CA ALA A 407 0.80 1.15 29.35
C ALA A 407 1.54 2.02 28.31
N LEU A 408 1.36 1.73 27.02
CA LEU A 408 2.02 2.47 25.94
C LEU A 408 1.29 3.76 25.54
N HIS A 409 0.02 3.90 25.94
CA HIS A 409 -0.86 5.02 25.56
C HIS A 409 -0.95 5.26 24.04
N LEU A 410 -0.81 4.20 23.25
CA LEU A 410 -0.98 4.20 21.78
C LEU A 410 -2.47 3.98 21.42
N PRO A 411 -2.94 4.46 20.25
CA PRO A 411 -4.25 4.12 19.73
C PRO A 411 -4.43 2.59 19.62
N PRO A 412 -5.65 2.07 19.79
CA PRO A 412 -5.92 0.62 19.80
C PRO A 412 -5.44 -0.13 18.55
N SER A 413 -5.35 0.54 17.41
CA SER A 413 -4.92 -0.03 16.11
C SER A 413 -3.43 0.18 15.79
N SER A 414 -2.66 0.82 16.67
CA SER A 414 -1.25 1.16 16.40
C SER A 414 -0.30 0.10 16.96
N GLY A 415 0.14 -0.83 16.11
CA GLY A 415 1.20 -1.78 16.44
C GLY A 415 2.58 -1.11 16.48
N VAL A 416 3.38 -1.46 17.48
CA VAL A 416 4.77 -1.02 17.59
C VAL A 416 5.60 -1.69 16.52
N SER A 417 6.35 -0.88 15.78
CA SER A 417 7.14 -1.30 14.62
C SER A 417 8.60 -1.54 14.97
N GLY A 418 9.09 -0.88 16.01
CA GLY A 418 10.42 -1.11 16.55
C GLY A 418 10.60 -0.44 17.90
N VAL A 419 11.63 -0.89 18.62
CA VAL A 419 12.10 -0.32 19.88
C VAL A 419 13.61 -0.17 19.76
N ILE A 420 14.17 0.92 20.27
CA ILE A 420 15.61 1.13 20.25
C ILE A 420 16.06 1.95 21.46
N ARG A 421 17.23 1.62 22.00
CA ARG A 421 17.88 2.38 23.06
C ARG A 421 18.87 3.36 22.47
N ASP A 422 18.87 4.60 22.96
CA ASP A 422 19.89 5.59 22.61
C ASP A 422 21.16 5.45 23.47
N ALA A 423 22.21 6.20 23.12
CA ALA A 423 23.49 6.19 23.85
C ALA A 423 23.39 6.70 25.30
N THR A 424 22.32 7.44 25.64
CA THR A 424 22.08 7.94 27.00
C THR A 424 21.26 6.96 27.85
N GLY A 425 20.82 5.84 27.28
CA GLY A 425 20.01 4.84 27.96
C GLY A 425 18.49 5.05 27.81
N ARG A 426 18.02 6.06 27.09
CA ARG A 426 16.58 6.29 26.87
C ARG A 426 16.06 5.31 25.82
N LEU A 427 14.85 4.82 26.02
CA LEU A 427 14.18 3.93 25.07
C LEU A 427 13.22 4.72 24.21
N PHE A 428 13.24 4.46 22.92
CA PHE A 428 12.27 4.95 21.96
C PHE A 428 11.51 3.77 21.36
N LEU A 429 10.21 3.94 21.18
CA LEU A 429 9.41 3.08 20.33
C LEU A 429 8.73 3.93 19.27
N TRP A 430 8.42 3.31 18.14
CA TRP A 430 7.70 3.97 17.08
C TRP A 430 6.71 3.03 16.41
N THR A 431 5.70 3.61 15.77
CA THR A 431 4.69 2.90 14.99
C THR A 431 4.81 3.27 13.51
N LYS A 432 4.31 2.43 12.60
CA LYS A 432 4.21 2.78 11.17
C LYS A 432 3.33 4.00 10.91
N SER A 433 2.30 4.23 11.73
CA SER A 433 1.48 5.46 11.69
C SER A 433 2.30 6.71 12.04
N GLY A 434 3.48 6.53 12.64
CA GLY A 434 4.44 7.56 12.99
C GLY A 434 4.15 8.22 14.33
N GLU A 435 3.54 7.48 15.25
CA GLU A 435 3.63 7.82 16.67
C GLU A 435 4.99 7.40 17.22
N ILE A 436 5.55 8.22 18.09
CA ILE A 436 6.82 7.96 18.76
C ILE A 436 6.61 8.17 20.24
N ARG A 437 7.07 7.20 21.04
CA ARG A 437 7.08 7.29 22.49
C ARG A 437 8.49 7.13 23.01
N ALA A 438 8.79 7.83 24.09
CA ALA A 438 10.06 7.74 24.79
C ALA A 438 9.84 7.27 26.22
N SER A 439 10.75 6.45 26.74
CA SER A 439 10.78 6.01 28.12
C SER A 439 12.15 6.34 28.74
N LEU A 440 12.11 6.87 29.95
CA LEU A 440 13.30 7.19 30.75
C LEU A 440 13.54 6.17 31.88
N ASP A 441 12.60 5.25 32.09
CA ASP A 441 12.54 4.27 33.19
C ASP A 441 12.59 2.82 32.68
N GLU A 442 13.33 2.61 31.60
CA GLU A 442 13.54 1.30 30.97
C GLU A 442 12.24 0.59 30.52
N GLY A 443 11.20 1.35 30.16
CA GLY A 443 9.97 0.86 29.53
C GLY A 443 8.76 0.72 30.44
N GLU A 444 8.86 1.14 31.72
CA GLU A 444 7.73 1.14 32.67
C GLU A 444 6.68 2.19 32.32
N SER A 445 7.12 3.41 32.00
CA SER A 445 6.27 4.49 31.56
C SER A 445 6.72 5.04 30.21
N TRP A 446 5.74 5.47 29.42
CA TRP A 446 5.94 5.95 28.07
C TRP A 446 5.34 7.34 27.90
N MET A 447 6.18 8.28 27.48
CA MET A 447 5.82 9.66 27.19
C MET A 447 5.66 9.86 25.68
N GLY A 448 4.72 10.70 25.28
CA GLY A 448 4.59 11.12 23.88
C GLY A 448 5.81 11.92 23.43
N VAL A 449 6.25 11.74 22.19
CA VAL A 449 7.23 12.64 21.57
C VAL A 449 6.49 13.53 20.57
N ASP A 450 6.50 14.84 20.80
CA ASP A 450 5.85 15.79 19.89
C ASP A 450 6.74 15.97 18.67
N ILE A 451 6.26 15.47 17.52
CA ILE A 451 6.91 15.67 16.23
C ILE A 451 5.95 16.42 15.32
N PHE A 452 6.44 17.47 14.68
CA PHE A 452 5.72 18.12 13.60
C PHE A 452 6.14 17.49 12.28
N ARG A 453 5.19 16.84 11.60
CA ARG A 453 5.40 16.31 10.24
C ARG A 453 4.38 16.96 9.31
N PRO A 454 4.81 17.64 8.24
CA PRO A 454 3.91 18.25 7.27
C PRO A 454 3.10 17.22 6.46
N GLU A 455 3.58 15.97 6.39
CA GLU A 455 2.98 14.89 5.62
C GLU A 455 2.46 13.76 6.53
N ALA A 456 1.29 13.22 6.18
CA ALA A 456 0.75 12.00 6.78
C ALA A 456 1.41 10.73 6.17
N SER A 457 2.74 10.67 6.24
CA SER A 457 3.57 9.59 5.69
C SER A 457 3.81 8.50 6.74
N SER A 458 3.94 7.24 6.31
CA SER A 458 4.29 6.16 7.23
C SER A 458 5.77 6.23 7.61
N LEU A 459 6.05 5.91 8.87
CA LEU A 459 7.41 5.90 9.40
C LEU A 459 8.06 4.57 9.05
N THR A 460 9.12 4.61 8.23
CA THR A 460 9.81 3.40 7.77
C THR A 460 11.04 3.12 8.61
N VAL A 461 11.79 4.16 9.00
CA VAL A 461 13.00 4.03 9.81
C VAL A 461 13.10 5.11 10.87
N PHE A 462 13.55 4.71 12.06
CA PHE A 462 13.84 5.58 13.19
C PHE A 462 15.26 5.30 13.69
N ARG A 463 16.05 6.36 13.90
CA ARG A 463 17.41 6.25 14.45
C ARG A 463 17.64 7.31 15.53
N PRO A 464 17.95 6.92 16.78
CA PRO A 464 18.34 7.86 17.81
C PRO A 464 19.75 8.42 17.53
N GLU A 465 19.96 9.69 17.88
CA GLU A 465 21.24 10.40 17.78
C GLU A 465 21.58 11.05 19.13
N PRO A 466 22.86 11.39 19.40
CA PRO A 466 23.20 12.19 20.56
C PRO A 466 22.40 13.51 20.58
N GLY A 467 21.52 13.67 21.58
CA GLY A 467 20.67 14.85 21.75
C GLY A 467 19.43 14.91 20.83
N GLY A 468 19.10 13.85 20.08
CA GLY A 468 18.07 13.91 19.04
C GLY A 468 17.68 12.56 18.45
N PHE A 469 17.03 12.60 17.29
CA PHE A 469 16.79 11.43 16.44
C PHE A 469 16.54 11.84 14.99
N ARG A 470 16.71 10.90 14.08
CA ARG A 470 16.34 11.00 12.66
C ARG A 470 15.23 10.02 12.31
N ILE A 471 14.40 10.43 11.36
CA ILE A 471 13.27 9.66 10.87
C ILE A 471 13.30 9.66 9.35
N GLY A 472 13.15 8.48 8.74
CA GLY A 472 12.85 8.32 7.33
C GLY A 472 11.40 7.86 7.12
N THR A 473 10.83 8.26 5.99
CA THR A 473 9.44 7.94 5.63
C THR A 473 9.32 7.19 4.31
N ASP A 474 8.15 6.60 4.09
CA ASP A 474 7.76 5.95 2.84
C ASP A 474 7.65 6.93 1.66
N GLN A 475 7.47 8.21 1.94
CA GLN A 475 7.45 9.29 0.96
C GLN A 475 8.84 9.87 0.69
N ASN A 476 9.89 9.17 1.10
CA ASN A 476 11.29 9.54 0.89
C ASN A 476 11.73 10.82 1.63
N ALA A 477 10.94 11.26 2.62
CA ALA A 477 11.28 12.41 3.44
C ALA A 477 12.20 11.99 4.60
N LEU A 478 13.19 12.84 4.88
CA LEU A 478 14.12 12.69 5.98
C LEU A 478 13.95 13.86 6.94
N TYR A 479 13.69 13.55 8.21
CA TYR A 479 13.54 14.54 9.28
C TYR A 479 14.58 14.33 10.36
N ARG A 480 15.12 15.43 10.87
CA ARG A 480 16.03 15.44 12.01
C ARG A 480 15.49 16.32 13.12
N PHE A 481 15.40 15.75 14.31
CA PHE A 481 14.85 16.40 15.49
C PHE A 481 15.89 16.48 16.60
N ARG A 482 15.97 17.65 17.25
CA ARG A 482 16.65 17.83 18.53
C ARG A 482 15.66 17.62 19.66
N LEU A 483 16.10 16.99 20.74
CA LEU A 483 15.35 16.94 21.98
C LEU A 483 15.58 18.25 22.74
N ASP A 484 14.49 18.99 23.02
CA ASP A 484 14.53 20.26 23.75
C ASP A 484 14.30 20.01 25.24
N ARG A 485 13.04 19.77 25.63
CA ARG A 485 12.63 19.61 27.02
C ARG A 485 11.39 18.74 27.17
N ILE A 486 11.17 18.27 28.39
CA ILE A 486 9.92 17.63 28.78
C ILE A 486 8.93 18.75 29.16
N ALA A 487 7.76 18.75 28.53
CA ALA A 487 6.71 19.73 28.77
C ALA A 487 5.38 19.03 29.10
N LEU A 488 4.58 19.65 29.95
CA LEU A 488 3.19 19.26 30.18
C LEU A 488 2.31 20.07 29.22
N LYS A 489 1.47 19.40 28.43
CA LYS A 489 0.49 20.10 27.57
C LYS A 489 -0.60 20.75 28.44
N GLN A 490 -1.07 20.05 29.47
CA GLN A 490 -1.98 20.58 30.50
C GLN A 490 -1.67 20.00 31.89
N PRO A 491 -2.07 20.65 33.00
CA PRO A 491 -1.95 20.08 34.34
C PRO A 491 -2.76 18.77 34.45
N GLY A 492 -2.08 17.64 34.71
CA GLY A 492 -2.70 16.32 34.82
C GLY A 492 -2.63 15.44 33.56
N GLU A 493 -2.11 15.94 32.44
CA GLU A 493 -1.83 15.14 31.24
C GLU A 493 -0.44 14.48 31.31
N ILE A 494 -0.26 13.40 30.53
CA ILE A 494 1.01 12.70 30.41
C ILE A 494 2.07 13.67 29.84
N PRO A 495 3.27 13.77 30.44
CA PRO A 495 4.34 14.60 29.92
C PRO A 495 4.70 14.22 28.48
N VAL A 496 5.02 15.24 27.68
CA VAL A 496 5.41 15.10 26.28
C VAL A 496 6.83 15.62 26.11
N LEU A 497 7.65 14.85 25.42
CA LEU A 497 9.00 15.24 25.03
C LEU A 497 8.89 16.15 23.81
N ARG A 498 9.16 17.45 23.99
CA ARG A 498 9.16 18.41 22.88
C ARG A 498 10.43 18.29 22.07
N THR A 499 10.27 18.46 20.77
CA THR A 499 11.36 18.43 19.81
C THR A 499 11.42 19.70 18.99
N GLU A 500 12.63 20.07 18.60
CA GLU A 500 12.88 21.15 17.63
C GLU A 500 13.32 20.51 16.31
N PRO A 501 12.65 20.82 15.18
CA PRO A 501 13.12 20.37 13.88
C PRO A 501 14.44 21.09 13.55
N ILE A 502 15.49 20.32 13.25
CA ILE A 502 16.80 20.85 12.84
C ILE A 502 16.85 20.95 11.32
N GLU A 503 16.52 19.85 10.65
CA GLU A 503 16.59 19.69 9.19
C GLU A 503 15.35 18.90 8.75
N SER A 504 14.72 19.34 7.65
CA SER A 504 13.68 18.59 6.96
C SER A 504 13.99 18.58 5.47
N GLU A 505 14.36 17.41 4.95
CA GLU A 505 14.54 17.19 3.54
C GLU A 505 13.28 16.56 2.97
N ILE A 506 12.48 17.42 2.36
CA ILE A 506 11.30 16.99 1.61
C ILE A 506 11.75 16.80 0.16
N PRO A 507 11.53 15.62 -0.44
CA PRO A 507 11.86 15.38 -1.83
C PRO A 507 11.22 16.41 -2.77
N SER A 508 11.82 16.63 -3.93
CA SER A 508 11.33 17.60 -4.90
C SER A 508 9.85 17.38 -5.22
N THR A 509 8.98 18.34 -4.86
CA THR A 509 7.52 18.15 -4.88
C THR A 509 6.95 17.99 -6.29
N TRP A 510 7.69 18.43 -7.32
CA TRP A 510 7.22 18.38 -8.71
C TRP A 510 7.11 16.95 -9.27
N ARG A 511 8.04 16.05 -8.95
CA ARG A 511 8.03 14.66 -9.45
C ARG A 511 6.76 13.90 -9.06
N PRO A 512 6.37 13.81 -7.78
CA PRO A 512 5.17 13.11 -7.37
C PRO A 512 3.91 13.84 -7.84
N LEU A 513 3.93 15.17 -7.94
CA LEU A 513 2.81 15.93 -8.49
C LEU A 513 2.58 15.62 -9.97
N VAL A 514 3.65 15.56 -10.77
CA VAL A 514 3.59 15.12 -12.18
C VAL A 514 3.11 13.67 -12.26
N GLY A 515 3.65 12.77 -11.42
CA GLY A 515 3.20 11.38 -11.33
C GLY A 515 1.71 11.26 -11.06
N HIS A 516 1.22 11.94 -10.01
CA HIS A 516 -0.20 11.98 -9.65
C HIS A 516 -1.07 12.56 -10.77
N LEU A 517 -0.63 13.64 -11.42
CA LEU A 517 -1.35 14.24 -12.54
C LEU A 517 -1.44 13.26 -13.72
N LEU A 518 -0.33 12.63 -14.10
CA LEU A 518 -0.28 11.67 -15.20
C LEU A 518 -1.15 10.45 -14.91
N VAL A 519 -1.10 9.91 -13.69
CA VAL A 519 -1.95 8.80 -13.25
C VAL A 519 -3.43 9.17 -13.34
N ASN A 520 -3.83 10.35 -12.86
CA ASN A 520 -5.22 10.78 -12.94
C ASN A 520 -5.68 11.01 -14.40
N LEU A 521 -4.82 11.57 -15.25
CA LEU A 521 -5.11 11.74 -16.68
C LEU A 521 -5.23 10.39 -17.40
N LEU A 522 -4.32 9.46 -17.13
CA LEU A 522 -4.34 8.14 -17.74
C LEU A 522 -5.58 7.34 -17.30
N ALA A 523 -5.92 7.38 -16.00
CA ALA A 523 -7.14 6.79 -15.48
C ALA A 523 -8.39 7.42 -16.12
N PHE A 524 -8.41 8.73 -16.32
CA PHE A 524 -9.48 9.44 -17.01
C PHE A 524 -9.66 8.94 -18.45
N PHE A 525 -8.59 8.86 -19.23
CA PHE A 525 -8.67 8.38 -20.62
C PHE A 525 -9.02 6.90 -20.70
N ALA A 526 -8.49 6.05 -19.81
CA ALA A 526 -8.84 4.65 -19.77
C ALA A 526 -10.33 4.44 -19.47
N LEU A 527 -10.87 5.16 -18.48
CA LEU A 527 -12.28 5.13 -18.14
C LEU A 527 -13.16 5.66 -19.28
N ASN A 528 -12.72 6.73 -19.94
CA ASN A 528 -13.40 7.30 -21.10
C ASN A 528 -13.46 6.32 -22.28
N ILE A 529 -12.35 5.62 -22.58
CA ILE A 529 -12.29 4.58 -23.61
C ILE A 529 -13.26 3.45 -23.25
N PHE A 530 -13.20 2.95 -22.01
CA PHE A 530 -14.09 1.89 -21.54
C PHE A 530 -15.57 2.23 -21.68
N PHE A 531 -15.98 3.44 -21.28
CA PHE A 531 -17.36 3.89 -21.41
C PHE A 531 -17.77 4.13 -22.87
N THR A 532 -16.87 4.65 -23.71
CA THR A 532 -17.14 4.83 -25.15
C THR A 532 -17.50 3.50 -25.81
N PHE A 533 -16.69 2.47 -25.58
CA PHE A 533 -16.98 1.13 -26.09
C PHE A 533 -18.27 0.56 -25.49
N SER A 534 -18.47 0.70 -24.18
CA SER A 534 -19.71 0.25 -23.51
C SER A 534 -20.96 0.89 -24.13
N TYR A 535 -20.94 2.21 -24.37
CA TYR A 535 -22.06 2.94 -24.96
C TYR A 535 -22.30 2.60 -26.43
N SER A 536 -21.26 2.20 -27.16
CA SER A 536 -21.40 1.72 -28.54
C SER A 536 -21.94 0.30 -28.64
N LEU A 537 -21.66 -0.56 -27.64
CA LEU A 537 -21.96 -1.99 -27.69
C LEU A 537 -23.31 -2.36 -27.05
N LEU A 538 -23.68 -1.68 -25.95
CA LEU A 538 -24.86 -2.00 -25.16
C LEU A 538 -26.17 -1.83 -25.94
N PRO A 539 -26.44 -0.70 -26.63
CA PRO A 539 -27.71 -0.53 -27.34
C PRO A 539 -27.75 -1.38 -28.61
N ASN A 540 -28.90 -1.93 -28.95
CA ASN A 540 -29.17 -2.54 -30.24
C ASN A 540 -29.42 -1.48 -31.33
N ALA A 541 -28.52 -0.51 -31.44
CA ALA A 541 -28.55 0.58 -32.40
C ALA A 541 -27.13 0.86 -32.90
N GLY A 542 -26.99 1.32 -34.14
CA GLY A 542 -25.71 1.85 -34.63
C GLY A 542 -25.46 3.21 -34.01
N VAL A 543 -24.65 3.26 -32.96
CA VAL A 543 -24.29 4.50 -32.25
C VAL A 543 -23.00 5.07 -32.84
N SER A 544 -22.97 6.37 -33.15
CA SER A 544 -21.74 7.02 -33.58
C SER A 544 -20.69 7.05 -32.46
N LEU A 545 -19.45 6.70 -32.79
CA LEU A 545 -18.33 6.72 -31.83
C LEU A 545 -18.09 8.13 -31.27
N THR A 546 -18.39 9.18 -32.03
CA THR A 546 -18.25 10.57 -31.59
C THR A 546 -19.28 10.94 -30.51
N ALA A 547 -20.54 10.53 -30.67
CA ALA A 547 -21.57 10.74 -29.65
C ALA A 547 -21.25 9.93 -28.38
N ALA A 548 -20.81 8.68 -28.54
CA ALA A 548 -20.41 7.81 -27.43
C ALA A 548 -19.21 8.38 -26.66
N TRP A 549 -18.20 8.91 -27.35
CA TRP A 549 -17.02 9.51 -26.74
C TRP A 549 -17.35 10.77 -25.94
N LEU A 550 -18.23 11.63 -26.46
CA LEU A 550 -18.69 12.84 -25.76
C LEU A 550 -19.54 12.51 -24.52
N GLY A 551 -20.44 11.53 -24.62
CA GLY A 551 -21.17 11.02 -23.45
C GLY A 551 -20.22 10.42 -22.42
N ALA A 552 -19.26 9.61 -22.86
CA ALA A 552 -18.25 8.99 -21.99
C ALA A 552 -17.34 10.02 -21.31
N LEU A 553 -17.03 11.14 -21.96
CA LEU A 553 -16.18 12.21 -21.41
C LEU A 553 -16.85 12.86 -20.20
N LEU A 554 -18.15 13.12 -20.29
CA LEU A 554 -18.91 13.65 -19.16
C LEU A 554 -19.00 12.61 -18.03
N THR A 555 -19.29 11.35 -18.36
CA THR A 555 -19.34 10.27 -17.36
C THR A 555 -18.02 10.07 -16.64
N SER A 556 -16.89 10.02 -17.35
CA SER A 556 -15.57 9.81 -16.74
C SER A 556 -15.18 11.01 -15.87
N THR A 557 -15.48 12.24 -16.31
CA THR A 557 -15.22 13.46 -15.53
C THR A 557 -16.01 13.46 -14.22
N ILE A 558 -17.33 13.24 -14.29
CA ILE A 558 -18.21 13.23 -13.12
C ILE A 558 -17.82 12.09 -12.18
N SER A 559 -17.53 10.90 -12.72
CA SER A 559 -17.16 9.73 -11.91
C SER A 559 -15.86 9.93 -11.15
N LEU A 560 -14.81 10.47 -11.79
CA LEU A 560 -13.54 10.75 -11.11
C LEU A 560 -13.65 11.89 -10.09
N GLY A 561 -14.37 12.96 -10.43
CA GLY A 561 -14.62 14.05 -9.49
C GLY A 561 -15.38 13.56 -8.25
N PHE A 562 -16.40 12.74 -8.47
CA PHE A 562 -17.20 12.15 -7.40
C PHE A 562 -16.37 11.22 -6.50
N THR A 563 -15.56 10.32 -7.06
CA THR A 563 -14.71 9.43 -6.25
C THR A 563 -13.62 10.21 -5.50
N ALA A 564 -13.07 11.27 -6.10
CA ALA A 564 -12.10 12.15 -5.43
C ALA A 564 -12.72 12.88 -4.23
N ILE A 565 -13.94 13.41 -4.37
CA ILE A 565 -14.69 14.03 -3.28
C ILE A 565 -14.96 13.01 -2.17
N PHE A 566 -15.46 11.83 -2.52
CA PHE A 566 -15.77 10.79 -1.53
C PHE A 566 -14.53 10.31 -0.78
N ARG A 567 -13.38 10.23 -1.45
CA ARG A 567 -12.10 9.90 -0.80
C ARG A 567 -11.73 10.89 0.32
N GLN A 568 -12.11 12.15 0.20
CA GLN A 568 -11.89 13.15 1.27
C GLN A 568 -12.96 13.12 2.37
N ILE A 569 -14.18 12.72 2.03
CA ILE A 569 -15.30 12.69 2.98
C ILE A 569 -15.23 11.49 3.92
N ILE A 570 -14.90 10.28 3.42
CA ILE A 570 -14.95 9.05 4.24
C ILE A 570 -14.07 9.15 5.51
N PRO A 571 -12.81 9.65 5.47
CA PRO A 571 -11.97 9.77 6.66
C PRO A 571 -12.57 10.63 7.78
N LEU A 572 -13.40 11.62 7.44
CA LEU A 572 -14.05 12.51 8.43
C LEU A 572 -14.99 11.75 9.36
N PHE A 573 -15.61 10.68 8.87
CA PHE A 573 -16.56 9.86 9.62
C PHE A 573 -15.97 8.54 10.10
N ALA A 574 -14.96 8.02 9.40
CA ALA A 574 -14.36 6.74 9.73
C ALA A 574 -13.43 6.81 10.97
N ASN A 575 -12.87 7.99 11.27
CA ASN A 575 -11.96 8.19 12.41
C ASN A 575 -12.63 8.40 13.78
N THR A 576 -13.98 8.42 13.87
CA THR A 576 -14.69 8.69 15.15
C THR A 576 -14.84 7.46 16.07
N GLY A 577 -14.17 6.34 15.77
CA GLY A 577 -14.10 5.14 16.62
C GLY A 577 -14.37 3.83 15.87
N VAL A 578 -13.75 2.73 16.34
CA VAL A 578 -13.70 1.40 15.68
C VAL A 578 -15.09 0.84 15.33
N VAL A 579 -16.11 1.11 16.16
CA VAL A 579 -17.46 0.59 15.93
C VAL A 579 -18.24 1.48 14.96
N TYR A 580 -18.20 2.81 15.12
CA TYR A 580 -19.03 3.72 14.32
C TYR A 580 -18.50 3.94 12.90
N GLY A 581 -17.18 3.86 12.68
CA GLY A 581 -16.56 4.12 11.39
C GLY A 581 -17.05 3.18 10.27
N ILE A 582 -17.20 1.88 10.56
CA ILE A 582 -17.65 0.88 9.57
C ILE A 582 -19.14 1.07 9.24
N TRP A 583 -19.97 1.33 10.24
CA TRP A 583 -21.42 1.52 10.07
C TRP A 583 -21.74 2.74 9.19
N VAL A 584 -20.86 3.72 9.14
CA VAL A 584 -20.96 4.84 8.19
C VAL A 584 -20.31 4.50 6.85
N ALA A 585 -19.12 3.89 6.86
CA ALA A 585 -18.35 3.61 5.66
C ALA A 585 -19.06 2.65 4.68
N LEU A 586 -19.73 1.61 5.17
CA LEU A 586 -20.37 0.61 4.31
C LEU A 586 -21.54 1.22 3.51
N PRO A 587 -22.54 1.88 4.13
CA PRO A 587 -23.58 2.59 3.38
C PRO A 587 -23.02 3.65 2.44
N LEU A 588 -21.98 4.38 2.86
CA LEU A 588 -21.38 5.44 2.05
C LEU A 588 -20.62 4.86 0.83
N GLY A 589 -19.96 3.72 0.99
CA GLY A 589 -19.38 2.95 -0.10
C GLY A 589 -20.44 2.40 -1.07
N LEU A 590 -21.58 1.94 -0.55
CA LEU A 590 -22.71 1.52 -1.38
C LEU A 590 -23.31 2.70 -2.17
N MET A 591 -23.35 3.89 -1.58
CA MET A 591 -23.74 5.10 -2.29
C MET A 591 -22.82 5.37 -3.47
N VAL A 592 -21.50 5.17 -3.33
CA VAL A 592 -20.57 5.35 -4.46
C VAL A 592 -20.94 4.44 -5.63
N LEU A 593 -21.19 3.16 -5.37
CA LEU A 593 -21.62 2.23 -6.42
C LEU A 593 -22.94 2.69 -7.08
N LEU A 594 -23.93 3.11 -6.28
CA LEU A 594 -25.22 3.59 -6.79
C LEU A 594 -25.05 4.80 -7.70
N PHE A 595 -24.26 5.79 -7.28
CA PHE A 595 -24.01 7.00 -8.08
C PHE A 595 -23.21 6.70 -9.35
N LEU A 596 -22.21 5.81 -9.30
CA LEU A 596 -21.45 5.42 -10.49
C LEU A 596 -22.35 4.79 -11.57
N VAL A 597 -23.28 3.92 -11.20
CA VAL A 597 -24.25 3.34 -12.15
C VAL A 597 -25.19 4.42 -12.70
N GLN A 598 -25.63 5.37 -11.87
CA GLN A 598 -26.46 6.48 -12.34
C GLN A 598 -25.72 7.38 -13.33
N PHE A 599 -24.46 7.73 -13.05
CA PHE A 599 -23.63 8.51 -13.98
C PHE A 599 -23.42 7.76 -15.29
N PHE A 600 -23.19 6.45 -15.21
CA PHE A 600 -23.07 5.60 -16.40
C PHE A 600 -24.32 5.67 -17.29
N LEU A 601 -25.51 5.52 -16.70
CA LEU A 601 -26.77 5.61 -17.45
C LEU A 601 -27.07 7.03 -17.94
N LEU A 602 -26.69 8.07 -17.18
CA LEU A 602 -26.82 9.45 -17.60
C LEU A 602 -25.98 9.74 -18.85
N GLY A 603 -24.73 9.27 -18.89
CA GLY A 603 -23.89 9.40 -20.08
C GLY A 603 -24.42 8.65 -21.29
N LEU A 604 -25.10 7.53 -21.08
CA LEU A 604 -25.76 6.77 -22.14
C LEU A 604 -26.98 7.54 -22.71
N GLU A 605 -27.77 8.21 -21.85
CA GLU A 605 -28.85 9.12 -22.28
C GLU A 605 -28.29 10.33 -23.05
N ILE A 606 -27.18 10.91 -22.60
CA ILE A 606 -26.51 12.01 -23.31
C ILE A 606 -26.04 11.54 -24.69
N THR A 607 -25.43 10.35 -24.77
CA THR A 607 -25.03 9.72 -26.04
C THR A 607 -26.22 9.62 -26.99
N ARG A 608 -27.37 9.16 -26.48
CA ARG A 608 -28.62 9.04 -27.27
C ARG A 608 -29.13 10.38 -27.80
N LEU A 609 -28.97 11.46 -27.04
CA LEU A 609 -29.35 12.81 -27.46
C LEU A 609 -28.43 13.35 -28.55
N LEU A 610 -27.12 13.13 -28.41
CA LEU A 610 -26.10 13.54 -29.37
C LEU A 610 -26.20 12.77 -30.69
N ASP A 611 -26.51 11.49 -30.62
CA ASP A 611 -26.58 10.58 -31.78
C ASP A 611 -27.87 10.76 -32.62
N SER A 612 -28.80 11.64 -32.22
CA SER A 612 -30.09 11.81 -32.90
C SER A 612 -30.31 13.19 -33.54
N PRO A 613 -30.06 13.32 -34.86
CA PRO A 613 -30.26 14.56 -35.61
C PRO A 613 -31.69 15.12 -35.53
N ARG A 614 -32.71 14.25 -35.41
CA ARG A 614 -34.12 14.65 -35.36
C ARG A 614 -34.51 15.37 -34.07
N LEU A 615 -33.83 15.12 -32.96
CA LEU A 615 -34.07 15.80 -31.67
C LEU A 615 -33.44 17.20 -31.64
N ILE A 616 -32.26 17.33 -32.26
CA ILE A 616 -31.57 18.60 -32.48
C ILE A 616 -32.40 19.49 -33.43
N ARG A 617 -32.92 18.92 -34.53
CA ARG A 617 -33.74 19.63 -35.53
C ARG A 617 -35.13 20.07 -35.03
N ARG A 618 -35.68 19.42 -33.99
CA ARG A 618 -36.95 19.82 -33.33
C ARG A 618 -36.78 20.97 -32.31
N GLY A 619 -35.59 21.55 -32.16
CA GLY A 619 -35.35 22.72 -31.32
C GLY A 619 -35.44 22.48 -29.81
N ILE A 620 -35.46 21.22 -29.36
CA ILE A 620 -35.62 20.86 -27.94
C ILE A 620 -34.40 21.33 -27.12
N ILE A 621 -33.20 21.29 -27.71
CA ILE A 621 -31.94 21.74 -27.09
C ILE A 621 -31.81 23.28 -27.07
N VAL A 622 -32.68 24.03 -27.76
CA VAL A 622 -32.62 25.52 -27.82
C VAL A 622 -33.70 26.20 -26.96
N SER A 623 -34.57 25.42 -26.32
CA SER A 623 -35.83 25.94 -25.78
C SER A 623 -35.76 26.53 -24.38
N THR A 624 -34.75 26.23 -23.55
CA THR A 624 -34.74 26.72 -22.16
C THR A 624 -34.08 28.08 -22.04
N ILE A 625 -32.91 28.30 -22.66
CA ILE A 625 -32.23 29.60 -22.59
C ILE A 625 -32.98 30.68 -23.35
N ARG A 626 -33.67 30.38 -24.47
CA ARG A 626 -34.59 31.36 -25.09
C ARG A 626 -35.73 31.76 -24.18
N ARG A 627 -36.28 30.84 -23.37
CA ARG A 627 -37.32 31.16 -22.39
C ARG A 627 -36.79 31.99 -21.23
N PHE A 628 -35.53 31.78 -20.82
CA PHE A 628 -34.89 32.56 -19.77
C PHE A 628 -34.45 33.94 -20.26
N ALA A 629 -33.85 34.04 -21.46
CA ALA A 629 -33.52 35.28 -22.13
C ALA A 629 -34.76 36.13 -22.42
N HIS A 630 -35.85 35.52 -22.87
CA HIS A 630 -37.13 36.20 -23.09
C HIS A 630 -37.80 36.63 -21.77
N ARG A 631 -37.51 35.96 -20.63
CA ARG A 631 -37.95 36.37 -19.30
C ARG A 631 -37.11 37.52 -18.72
N ILE A 632 -35.81 37.56 -19.01
CA ILE A 632 -34.92 38.68 -18.68
C ILE A 632 -35.26 39.91 -19.53
N GLU A 633 -35.51 39.76 -20.83
CA GLU A 633 -36.01 40.85 -21.70
C GLU A 633 -37.39 41.38 -21.24
N HIS A 634 -38.23 40.51 -20.65
CA HIS A 634 -39.51 40.94 -20.09
C HIS A 634 -39.36 41.72 -18.77
N LEU A 635 -38.38 41.35 -17.93
CA LEU A 635 -38.05 42.07 -16.69
C LEU A 635 -37.47 43.46 -16.98
N ASP A 636 -36.59 43.55 -17.98
CA ASP A 636 -35.97 44.82 -18.41
C ASP A 636 -37.00 45.78 -19.06
N ARG A 637 -38.05 45.23 -19.69
CA ARG A 637 -39.17 46.03 -20.24
C ARG A 637 -40.18 46.50 -19.21
N THR A 638 -40.40 45.74 -18.13
CA THR A 638 -41.32 46.16 -17.05
C THR A 638 -40.73 47.29 -16.21
N ASP A 639 -39.41 47.31 -15.98
CA ASP A 639 -38.73 48.39 -15.26
C ASP A 639 -38.70 49.71 -16.06
N LEU A 640 -38.72 49.64 -17.40
CA LEU A 640 -38.78 50.83 -18.27
C LEU A 640 -40.20 51.42 -18.42
N THR A 641 -41.24 50.71 -17.99
CA THR A 641 -42.64 51.19 -18.06
C THR A 641 -43.17 51.78 -16.74
N GLU A 642 -42.50 51.55 -15.60
CA GLU A 642 -42.86 52.18 -14.31
C GLU A 642 -42.20 53.56 -14.08
N HIS A 643 -41.40 54.05 -15.04
CA HIS A 643 -40.74 55.37 -14.98
C HIS A 643 -41.05 56.28 -16.18
N ARG A 644 -42.28 56.23 -16.71
CA ARG A 644 -42.79 57.24 -17.65
C ARG A 644 -44.07 57.89 -17.19
#